data_AF-A0A3C0AUM4-F1
#
_entry.id   AF-A0A3C0AUM4-F1
#
_cell.length_a   1.000
_cell.length_b   1.000
_cell.length_c   1.000
_cell.angle_alpha   90.00
_cell.angle_beta   90.00
_cell.angle_gamma   90.00
#
_symmetry.space_group_name_H-M   'P 1'
#
loop_
_entity.id
_entity.type
_entity.pdbx_description
1 polymer ?
#
loop_
_entity_poly.entity_id
_entity_poly.type
_entity_poly.pdbx_seq_one_letter_code
_entity_poly.pdbx_strand_id
1 'polypeptide(L)'
;MNQNRQQNNNHPIIVGVGASAGGLDAFGMLLESLGDTPDLALVYIQHREPNSRLVLPDLLKKYTSLEVSELKARTKLEAGRLYLCPPQGLLEITNGFVSLAAEKTDTHTSHTIDHFFHSLADDQGERAVGIILSGAGSDGTLGLKAISDSGGLTFAQDPSSARYDSMPRSAATTGVADHTLPPAAIARELLQYGQHLQKVNTSETQSRIQDQIADAIPDITATLLKKTSHNFQHYKISTLTRRIQRRMQILKCSQANDYVAYLQENEEEAQTLFRELLIGVTEFFRDPQAFERLAREVLPRLFENRDTDDCVRIWVAGCANGSEAYTLAILCREVMDQLKSPPQLQIFATDIDERALQLGRAGIYPVGIEEQISPERLKRFFIRRGKRYEVTSEIRELVLFSVHNLISDPPFSRLDLISCRNLLIYLGPHLQKKLIPLFHYSLRPSGYLFLGPSENITSHGELFRTVDSKSRISQRKATAVGSGMSLPEIQNRLQLKSSEQREPDAKVDLRNLRQRILLDEFAPKSCVIDESGQILNADADMEKYLTLGEGDFQNNIVKMAARGLRVGLRSALNESIKSRRKVQQEHLTIRKGDLIQQVMITVQPLPSLGEDEGLFMVVFHDVGLPVKRESGEASSPGSVPNADLIIAQLEHELQNTRDELEKSLQEMDVAHEELKSTNEELLSMNEELQSTNEELETSKEEITAVSNSVARTNSDLENLLRSTQIATVFLDDELLIRSFTPAITEIYGLIQTDIGRPLERFVPLVEE
;
A
#
# COMPACT_ATOMS: atom_id res chain seq x y z
N MET A 1 -6.27 -53.49 -26.54
CA MET A 1 -7.37 -52.50 -26.61
C MET A 1 -7.55 -51.92 -25.23
N ASN A 2 -7.16 -50.66 -25.05
CA ASN A 2 -7.66 -49.72 -24.02
C ASN A 2 -6.94 -48.39 -24.24
N GLN A 3 -7.25 -47.77 -25.38
CA GLN A 3 -7.23 -46.32 -25.50
C GLN A 3 -8.51 -45.80 -24.86
N ASN A 4 -8.43 -44.62 -24.25
CA ASN A 4 -9.49 -43.82 -23.61
C ASN A 4 -9.53 -43.85 -22.08
N ARG A 5 -8.62 -43.10 -21.47
CA ARG A 5 -8.87 -42.23 -20.30
C ARG A 5 -7.73 -41.21 -20.14
N GLN A 6 -7.62 -40.32 -21.13
CA GLN A 6 -7.03 -38.98 -20.95
C GLN A 6 -8.14 -37.99 -21.30
N GLN A 7 -9.04 -37.72 -20.35
CA GLN A 7 -9.87 -36.52 -20.44
C GLN A 7 -8.97 -35.35 -20.05
N ASN A 8 -8.47 -34.64 -21.06
CA ASN A 8 -7.82 -33.35 -20.90
C ASN A 8 -8.77 -32.42 -20.14
N ASN A 9 -8.37 -32.00 -18.95
CA ASN A 9 -9.09 -31.04 -18.11
C ASN A 9 -8.85 -29.60 -18.65
N ASN A 10 -9.12 -29.38 -19.94
CA ASN A 10 -8.81 -28.13 -20.64
C ASN A 10 -9.85 -27.06 -20.26
N HIS A 11 -9.53 -26.24 -19.27
CA HIS A 11 -10.34 -25.06 -18.95
C HIS A 11 -10.16 -24.02 -20.06
N PRO A 12 -11.25 -23.46 -20.62
CA PRO A 12 -11.15 -22.45 -21.68
C PRO A 12 -10.48 -21.17 -21.19
N ILE A 13 -9.80 -20.46 -22.09
CA ILE A 13 -9.35 -19.10 -21.83
C ILE A 13 -10.57 -18.18 -21.98
N ILE A 14 -10.87 -17.42 -20.92
CA ILE A 14 -12.02 -16.53 -20.91
C ILE A 14 -11.58 -15.13 -21.32
N VAL A 15 -12.24 -14.63 -22.37
CA VAL A 15 -11.94 -13.37 -23.01
C VAL A 15 -13.11 -12.42 -22.80
N GLY A 16 -12.93 -11.45 -21.90
CA GLY A 16 -13.86 -10.34 -21.72
C GLY A 16 -13.62 -9.25 -22.77
N VAL A 17 -14.65 -8.89 -23.53
CA VAL A 17 -14.58 -7.85 -24.56
C VAL A 17 -15.53 -6.72 -24.19
N GLY A 18 -14.97 -5.58 -23.80
CA GLY A 18 -15.68 -4.35 -23.49
C GLY A 18 -15.75 -3.42 -24.69
N ALA A 19 -16.94 -2.92 -24.99
CA ALA A 19 -17.12 -1.91 -26.03
C ALA A 19 -18.31 -0.99 -25.74
N SER A 20 -18.40 0.14 -26.45
CA SER A 20 -19.51 1.09 -26.30
C SER A 20 -19.91 1.63 -27.68
N ALA A 21 -19.92 2.96 -27.87
CA ALA A 21 -20.22 3.60 -29.14
C ALA A 21 -19.29 3.10 -30.27
N GLY A 22 -19.88 2.59 -31.35
CA GLY A 22 -19.13 2.03 -32.49
C GLY A 22 -18.43 0.70 -32.22
N GLY A 23 -18.69 0.06 -31.08
CA GLY A 23 -18.04 -1.18 -30.66
C GLY A 23 -18.40 -2.41 -31.51
N LEU A 24 -19.59 -2.45 -32.10
CA LEU A 24 -20.07 -3.61 -32.85
C LEU A 24 -19.28 -3.85 -34.14
N ASP A 25 -18.94 -2.78 -34.88
CA ASP A 25 -18.13 -2.88 -36.11
C ASP A 25 -16.72 -3.41 -35.81
N ALA A 26 -16.10 -2.86 -34.74
CA ALA A 26 -14.78 -3.30 -34.28
C ALA A 26 -14.79 -4.76 -33.79
N PHE A 27 -15.85 -5.16 -33.10
CA PHE A 27 -16.00 -6.53 -32.62
C PHE A 27 -16.26 -7.51 -33.77
N GLY A 28 -17.04 -7.12 -34.79
CA GLY A 28 -17.20 -7.90 -36.01
C GLY A 28 -15.87 -8.20 -36.70
N MET A 29 -15.00 -7.18 -36.87
CA MET A 29 -13.66 -7.37 -37.45
C MET A 29 -12.76 -8.30 -36.62
N LEU A 30 -12.88 -8.23 -35.28
CA LEU A 30 -12.17 -9.13 -34.36
C LEU A 30 -12.64 -10.58 -34.57
N LEU A 31 -13.97 -10.80 -34.61
CA LEU A 31 -14.59 -12.11 -34.79
C LEU A 31 -14.25 -12.75 -36.14
N GLU A 32 -14.31 -11.99 -37.24
CA GLU A 32 -13.94 -12.49 -38.57
C GLU A 32 -12.48 -12.98 -38.61
N SER A 33 -11.60 -12.27 -37.90
CA SER A 33 -10.17 -12.59 -37.85
C SER A 33 -9.84 -13.73 -36.87
N LEU A 34 -10.70 -13.99 -35.87
CA LEU A 34 -10.56 -15.09 -34.92
C LEU A 34 -10.89 -16.44 -35.58
N GLY A 35 -11.91 -16.48 -36.45
CA GLY A 35 -12.37 -17.73 -37.07
C GLY A 35 -12.92 -18.73 -36.05
N ASP A 36 -12.71 -20.02 -36.30
CA ASP A 36 -13.09 -21.10 -35.37
C ASP A 36 -12.05 -21.24 -34.26
N THR A 37 -12.43 -20.88 -33.03
CA THR A 37 -11.54 -20.93 -31.85
C THR A 37 -12.10 -21.86 -30.78
N PRO A 38 -11.79 -23.17 -30.82
CA PRO A 38 -12.37 -24.15 -29.91
C PRO A 38 -11.86 -24.03 -28.47
N ASP A 39 -10.90 -23.15 -28.19
CA ASP A 39 -10.24 -23.04 -26.87
C ASP A 39 -10.58 -21.75 -26.11
N LEU A 40 -11.35 -20.84 -26.73
CA LEU A 40 -11.71 -19.53 -26.17
C LEU A 40 -13.19 -19.47 -25.80
N ALA A 41 -13.51 -18.84 -24.68
CA ALA A 41 -14.86 -18.42 -24.32
C ALA A 41 -14.93 -16.90 -24.35
N LEU A 42 -15.73 -16.32 -25.24
CA LEU A 42 -15.84 -14.87 -25.42
C LEU A 42 -17.05 -14.32 -24.67
N VAL A 43 -16.86 -13.28 -23.87
CA VAL A 43 -17.94 -12.56 -23.19
C VAL A 43 -17.96 -11.13 -23.70
N TYR A 44 -18.99 -10.74 -24.45
CA TYR A 44 -19.13 -9.40 -25.00
C TYR A 44 -20.02 -8.53 -24.12
N ILE A 45 -19.46 -7.42 -23.66
CA ILE A 45 -20.08 -6.46 -22.74
C ILE A 45 -20.17 -5.12 -23.45
N GLN A 46 -21.40 -4.62 -23.52
CA GLN A 46 -21.68 -3.35 -24.18
C GLN A 46 -22.62 -2.51 -23.33
N HIS A 47 -22.29 -1.23 -23.19
CA HIS A 47 -23.21 -0.25 -22.58
C HIS A 47 -24.42 -0.05 -23.53
N ARG A 48 -25.61 -0.52 -23.12
CA ARG A 48 -26.84 -0.45 -23.93
C ARG A 48 -27.90 0.44 -23.30
N GLU A 49 -28.60 1.22 -24.12
CA GLU A 49 -29.85 1.84 -23.72
C GLU A 49 -30.99 0.79 -23.67
N PRO A 50 -31.88 0.86 -22.66
CA PRO A 50 -32.91 -0.16 -22.38
C PRO A 50 -33.91 -0.41 -23.52
N ASN A 51 -34.00 0.49 -24.51
CA ASN A 51 -35.00 0.42 -25.59
C ASN A 51 -34.46 -0.07 -26.94
N SER A 52 -33.21 -0.56 -27.02
CA SER A 52 -32.67 -1.10 -28.28
C SER A 52 -33.24 -2.50 -28.56
N ARG A 53 -34.26 -2.58 -29.43
CA ARG A 53 -34.88 -3.84 -29.87
C ARG A 53 -33.83 -4.84 -30.39
N LEU A 54 -33.91 -6.06 -29.86
CA LEU A 54 -33.31 -7.36 -30.23
C LEU A 54 -32.83 -7.54 -31.69
N VAL A 55 -31.59 -7.13 -32.04
CA VAL A 55 -30.94 -7.55 -33.31
C VAL A 55 -29.45 -7.93 -33.14
N LEU A 56 -28.88 -7.88 -31.92
CA LEU A 56 -27.44 -8.12 -31.74
C LEU A 56 -26.98 -9.55 -32.06
N PRO A 57 -27.67 -10.61 -31.59
CA PRO A 57 -27.25 -11.99 -31.88
C PRO A 57 -27.25 -12.29 -33.38
N ASP A 58 -28.25 -11.80 -34.11
CA ASP A 58 -28.39 -12.04 -35.55
C ASP A 58 -27.41 -11.22 -36.40
N LEU A 59 -26.96 -10.06 -35.89
CA LEU A 59 -25.88 -9.30 -36.53
C LEU A 59 -24.52 -9.99 -36.34
N LEU A 60 -24.25 -10.53 -35.15
CA LEU A 60 -22.97 -11.16 -34.83
C LEU A 60 -22.80 -12.53 -35.53
N LYS A 61 -23.89 -13.28 -35.74
CA LYS A 61 -23.89 -14.51 -36.55
C LYS A 61 -23.39 -14.32 -38.00
N LYS A 62 -23.34 -13.08 -38.51
CA LYS A 62 -22.75 -12.80 -39.84
C LYS A 62 -21.23 -12.80 -39.83
N TYR A 63 -20.63 -12.54 -38.67
CA TYR A 63 -19.19 -12.34 -38.50
C TYR A 63 -18.50 -13.54 -37.84
N THR A 64 -19.25 -14.50 -37.31
CA THR A 64 -18.68 -15.67 -36.63
C THR A 64 -19.52 -16.93 -36.81
N SER A 65 -18.83 -18.07 -36.84
CA SER A 65 -19.37 -19.43 -36.77
C SER A 65 -19.58 -19.91 -35.32
N LEU A 66 -19.12 -19.16 -34.31
CA LEU A 66 -19.26 -19.51 -32.90
C LEU A 66 -20.73 -19.51 -32.45
N GLU A 67 -21.06 -20.38 -31.50
CA GLU A 67 -22.40 -20.43 -30.92
C GLU A 67 -22.64 -19.18 -30.06
N VAL A 68 -23.57 -18.33 -30.49
CA VAL A 68 -23.93 -17.07 -29.81
C VAL A 68 -25.09 -17.31 -28.85
N SER A 69 -24.86 -17.07 -27.56
CA SER A 69 -25.85 -17.23 -26.49
C SER A 69 -25.98 -15.96 -25.65
N GLU A 70 -27.20 -15.62 -25.25
CA GLU A 70 -27.46 -14.50 -24.34
C GLU A 70 -27.53 -15.02 -22.89
N LEU A 71 -26.80 -14.38 -21.97
CA LEU A 71 -26.74 -14.79 -20.57
C LEU A 71 -28.05 -14.43 -19.86
N LYS A 72 -28.80 -15.45 -19.42
CA LYS A 72 -30.09 -15.28 -18.70
C LYS A 72 -30.07 -15.78 -17.26
N ALA A 73 -29.17 -16.71 -16.96
CA ALA A 73 -29.02 -17.33 -15.66
C ALA A 73 -27.53 -17.64 -15.41
N ARG A 74 -27.22 -18.16 -14.22
CA ARG A 74 -25.88 -18.62 -13.90
C ARG A 74 -25.43 -19.68 -14.92
N THR A 75 -24.45 -19.34 -15.75
CA THR A 75 -24.02 -20.14 -16.89
C THR A 75 -22.54 -20.44 -16.80
N LYS A 76 -22.16 -21.71 -17.00
CA LYS A 76 -20.74 -22.09 -17.12
C LYS A 76 -20.21 -21.66 -18.47
N LEU A 77 -19.06 -20.99 -18.50
CA LEU A 77 -18.42 -20.62 -19.75
C LEU A 77 -17.75 -21.83 -20.39
N GLU A 78 -18.12 -22.10 -21.64
CA GLU A 78 -17.59 -23.21 -22.45
C GLU A 78 -16.80 -22.67 -23.63
N ALA A 79 -15.81 -23.45 -24.06
CA ALA A 79 -14.93 -23.12 -25.16
C ALA A 79 -15.70 -23.12 -26.51
N GLY A 80 -15.33 -22.26 -27.44
CA GLY A 80 -15.98 -22.15 -28.75
C GLY A 80 -17.33 -21.43 -28.72
N ARG A 81 -17.62 -20.65 -27.67
CA ARG A 81 -18.88 -19.93 -27.51
C ARG A 81 -18.70 -18.43 -27.31
N LEU A 82 -19.68 -17.67 -27.80
CA LEU A 82 -19.83 -16.23 -27.59
C LEU A 82 -21.04 -15.97 -26.69
N TYR A 83 -20.78 -15.33 -25.55
CA TYR A 83 -21.78 -14.96 -24.56
C TYR A 83 -22.05 -13.45 -24.62
N LEU A 84 -23.33 -13.08 -24.69
CA LEU A 84 -23.76 -11.69 -24.73
C LEU A 84 -24.34 -11.27 -23.38
N CYS A 85 -23.91 -10.11 -22.90
CA CYS A 85 -24.47 -9.48 -21.72
C CYS A 85 -25.92 -9.02 -21.96
N PRO A 86 -26.87 -9.37 -21.07
CA PRO A 86 -28.23 -8.85 -21.15
C PRO A 86 -28.24 -7.33 -20.86
N PRO A 87 -29.27 -6.60 -21.34
CA PRO A 87 -29.41 -5.18 -21.03
C PRO A 87 -29.56 -4.94 -19.52
N GLN A 88 -28.79 -3.99 -18.97
CA GLN A 88 -28.79 -3.55 -17.56
C GLN A 88 -28.25 -4.56 -16.52
N GLY A 89 -27.64 -5.68 -16.94
CA GLY A 89 -27.00 -6.62 -16.02
C GLY A 89 -25.56 -6.24 -15.69
N LEU A 90 -25.22 -6.14 -14.40
CA LEU A 90 -23.84 -6.29 -13.95
C LEU A 90 -23.50 -7.78 -13.99
N LEU A 91 -22.42 -8.14 -14.69
CA LEU A 91 -21.95 -9.51 -14.77
C LEU A 91 -20.82 -9.73 -13.78
N GLU A 92 -20.90 -10.84 -13.05
CA GLU A 92 -19.83 -11.35 -12.20
C GLU A 92 -19.50 -12.77 -12.62
N ILE A 93 -18.22 -13.12 -12.60
CA ILE A 93 -17.76 -14.50 -12.77
C ILE A 93 -17.21 -15.06 -11.46
N THR A 94 -17.58 -16.31 -11.16
CA THR A 94 -17.08 -17.03 -9.99
C THR A 94 -17.00 -18.52 -10.26
N ASN A 95 -15.82 -19.10 -10.05
CA ASN A 95 -15.44 -20.47 -10.39
C ASN A 95 -15.77 -20.83 -11.86
N GLY A 96 -15.57 -19.91 -12.80
CA GLY A 96 -15.90 -20.09 -14.22
C GLY A 96 -17.40 -20.04 -14.56
N PHE A 97 -18.26 -19.70 -13.60
CA PHE A 97 -19.68 -19.44 -13.84
C PHE A 97 -19.94 -17.95 -13.89
N VAL A 98 -20.58 -17.47 -14.96
CA VAL A 98 -21.04 -16.09 -15.06
C VAL A 98 -22.48 -16.01 -14.55
N SER A 99 -22.75 -15.05 -13.67
CA SER A 99 -24.07 -14.72 -13.16
C SER A 99 -24.33 -13.22 -13.23
N LEU A 100 -25.61 -12.86 -13.17
CA LEU A 100 -26.03 -11.48 -12.97
C LEU A 100 -25.86 -11.13 -11.49
N ALA A 101 -25.14 -10.06 -11.19
CA ALA A 101 -25.01 -9.54 -9.83
C ALA A 101 -26.40 -9.15 -9.30
N ALA A 102 -26.69 -9.45 -8.04
CA ALA A 102 -27.94 -9.05 -7.41
C ALA A 102 -28.00 -7.52 -7.35
N GLU A 103 -29.12 -6.92 -7.81
CA GLU A 103 -29.34 -5.48 -7.76
C GLU A 103 -29.15 -4.95 -6.34
N LYS A 104 -27.98 -4.38 -6.05
CA LYS A 104 -27.82 -3.47 -4.92
C LYS A 104 -28.24 -2.09 -5.40
N THR A 105 -29.38 -1.65 -4.91
CA THR A 105 -29.83 -0.26 -4.95
C THR A 105 -28.78 0.65 -4.30
N ASP A 106 -27.96 1.29 -5.13
CA ASP A 106 -27.77 2.75 -5.19
C ASP A 106 -26.49 3.08 -5.98
N THR A 107 -26.66 3.93 -7.00
CA THR A 107 -25.63 4.74 -7.68
C THR A 107 -24.53 4.03 -8.50
N HIS A 108 -24.44 4.42 -9.80
CA HIS A 108 -23.39 4.12 -10.79
C HIS A 108 -23.57 2.89 -11.70
N THR A 109 -24.54 2.97 -12.62
CA THR A 109 -24.66 2.13 -13.83
C THR A 109 -23.54 2.32 -14.87
N SER A 110 -22.42 2.98 -14.52
CA SER A 110 -21.44 3.53 -15.48
C SER A 110 -20.20 2.65 -15.72
N HIS A 111 -19.96 1.63 -14.89
CA HIS A 111 -18.72 0.86 -14.87
C HIS A 111 -18.95 -0.65 -15.08
N THR A 112 -19.77 -1.00 -16.07
CA THR A 112 -20.18 -2.42 -16.27
C THR A 112 -19.04 -3.26 -16.82
N ILE A 113 -18.17 -2.68 -17.67
CA ILE A 113 -16.99 -3.36 -18.20
C ILE A 113 -15.95 -3.52 -17.10
N ASP A 114 -15.66 -2.45 -16.36
CA ASP A 114 -14.74 -2.49 -15.22
C ASP A 114 -15.17 -3.55 -14.21
N HIS A 115 -16.44 -3.57 -13.80
CA HIS A 115 -16.95 -4.53 -12.82
C HIS A 115 -16.73 -5.99 -13.25
N PHE A 116 -17.11 -6.34 -14.49
CA PHE A 116 -16.88 -7.71 -14.97
C PHE A 116 -15.39 -8.03 -15.08
N PHE A 117 -14.57 -7.11 -15.59
CA PHE A 117 -13.13 -7.32 -15.71
C PHE A 117 -12.43 -7.50 -14.35
N HIS A 118 -12.90 -6.82 -13.29
CA HIS A 118 -12.43 -7.10 -11.92
C HIS A 118 -12.78 -8.53 -11.50
N SER A 119 -14.04 -8.94 -11.66
CA SER A 119 -14.43 -10.32 -11.32
C SER A 119 -13.69 -11.37 -12.15
N LEU A 120 -13.41 -11.06 -13.43
CA LEU A 120 -12.64 -11.92 -14.33
C LEU A 120 -11.18 -12.04 -13.89
N ALA A 121 -10.58 -10.93 -13.45
CA ALA A 121 -9.23 -10.92 -12.90
C ALA A 121 -9.13 -11.75 -11.62
N ASP A 122 -10.12 -11.63 -10.73
CA ASP A 122 -10.17 -12.37 -9.46
C ASP A 122 -10.37 -13.88 -9.68
N ASP A 123 -11.20 -14.26 -10.65
CA ASP A 123 -11.54 -15.67 -10.90
C ASP A 123 -10.52 -16.41 -11.77
N GLN A 124 -10.05 -15.79 -12.87
CA GLN A 124 -9.23 -16.47 -13.87
C GLN A 124 -7.74 -16.16 -13.79
N GLY A 125 -7.34 -15.12 -13.05
CA GLY A 125 -5.94 -14.78 -12.84
C GLY A 125 -5.15 -14.61 -14.14
N GLU A 126 -4.08 -15.39 -14.29
CA GLU A 126 -3.20 -15.40 -15.47
C GLU A 126 -3.90 -15.83 -16.77
N ARG A 127 -5.07 -16.48 -16.69
CA ARG A 127 -5.85 -16.89 -17.88
C ARG A 127 -6.93 -15.87 -18.27
N ALA A 128 -7.07 -14.78 -17.52
CA ALA A 128 -7.98 -13.71 -17.86
C ALA A 128 -7.45 -12.95 -19.08
N VAL A 129 -8.30 -12.73 -20.08
CA VAL A 129 -8.00 -11.83 -21.19
C VAL A 129 -9.03 -10.71 -21.24
N GLY A 130 -8.56 -9.46 -21.24
CA GLY A 130 -9.39 -8.28 -21.38
C GLY A 130 -9.13 -7.57 -22.70
N ILE A 131 -10.19 -7.20 -23.42
CA ILE A 131 -10.09 -6.46 -24.68
C ILE A 131 -11.02 -5.24 -24.60
N ILE A 132 -10.47 -4.04 -24.81
CA ILE A 132 -11.25 -2.82 -25.02
C ILE A 132 -11.26 -2.45 -26.49
N LEU A 133 -12.47 -2.30 -27.03
CA LEU A 133 -12.71 -1.85 -28.40
C LEU A 133 -13.31 -0.43 -28.42
N SER A 134 -13.61 0.07 -29.62
CA SER A 134 -14.21 1.38 -29.85
C SER A 134 -15.34 1.69 -28.86
N GLY A 135 -15.23 2.87 -28.23
CA GLY A 135 -16.15 3.30 -27.19
C GLY A 135 -15.91 4.73 -26.72
N ALA A 136 -16.93 5.30 -26.08
CA ALA A 136 -16.85 6.57 -25.37
C ALA A 136 -16.54 6.32 -23.88
N GLY A 137 -15.95 7.30 -23.19
CA GLY A 137 -15.66 7.18 -21.75
C GLY A 137 -14.31 6.53 -21.43
N SER A 138 -14.19 6.00 -20.21
CA SER A 138 -13.00 5.29 -19.69
C SER A 138 -13.32 3.92 -19.09
N ASP A 139 -14.60 3.50 -19.09
CA ASP A 139 -15.05 2.20 -18.59
C ASP A 139 -14.27 1.03 -19.24
N GLY A 140 -13.74 0.16 -18.40
CA GLY A 140 -12.84 -0.95 -18.72
C GLY A 140 -11.37 -0.66 -18.43
N THR A 141 -10.95 0.61 -18.28
CA THR A 141 -9.53 0.93 -18.03
C THR A 141 -9.04 0.36 -16.70
N LEU A 142 -9.87 0.45 -15.66
CA LEU A 142 -9.55 -0.07 -14.32
C LEU A 142 -9.66 -1.60 -14.30
N GLY A 143 -10.61 -2.15 -15.04
CA GLY A 143 -10.79 -3.58 -15.23
C GLY A 143 -9.62 -4.23 -15.98
N LEU A 144 -9.15 -3.62 -17.07
CA LEU A 144 -7.93 -4.07 -17.75
C LEU A 144 -6.75 -4.02 -16.79
N LYS A 145 -6.70 -2.98 -15.94
CA LYS A 145 -5.69 -2.93 -14.89
C LYS A 145 -5.81 -4.10 -13.92
N ALA A 146 -7.01 -4.42 -13.45
CA ALA A 146 -7.23 -5.58 -12.58
C ALA A 146 -6.76 -6.87 -13.27
N ILE A 147 -7.10 -7.09 -14.54
CA ILE A 147 -6.66 -8.26 -15.32
C ILE A 147 -5.14 -8.31 -15.41
N SER A 148 -4.49 -7.20 -15.79
CA SER A 148 -3.03 -7.06 -15.78
C SER A 148 -2.45 -7.36 -14.38
N ASP A 149 -3.11 -6.85 -13.34
CA ASP A 149 -2.79 -7.01 -11.92
C ASP A 149 -3.10 -8.40 -11.35
N SER A 150 -3.72 -9.29 -12.13
CA SER A 150 -3.81 -10.71 -11.82
C SER A 150 -2.95 -11.58 -12.74
N GLY A 151 -2.15 -10.96 -13.62
CA GLY A 151 -1.24 -11.65 -14.54
C GLY A 151 -1.83 -11.96 -15.92
N GLY A 152 -3.07 -11.54 -16.18
CA GLY A 152 -3.76 -11.75 -17.45
C GLY A 152 -3.28 -10.83 -18.57
N LEU A 153 -3.74 -11.12 -19.79
CA LEU A 153 -3.38 -10.41 -21.01
C LEU A 153 -4.41 -9.34 -21.37
N THR A 154 -3.95 -8.19 -21.81
CA THR A 154 -4.81 -7.02 -22.04
C THR A 154 -4.57 -6.39 -23.40
N PHE A 155 -5.66 -6.02 -24.07
CA PHE A 155 -5.64 -5.39 -25.38
C PHE A 155 -6.47 -4.12 -25.39
N ALA A 156 -5.97 -3.11 -26.08
CA ALA A 156 -6.75 -1.95 -26.50
C ALA A 156 -6.75 -1.87 -28.02
N GLN A 157 -7.90 -1.54 -28.61
CA GLN A 157 -7.96 -1.19 -30.01
C GLN A 157 -7.08 0.03 -30.29
N ASP A 158 -6.29 0.00 -31.36
CA ASP A 158 -5.55 1.17 -31.83
C ASP A 158 -6.51 2.37 -32.00
N PRO A 159 -6.31 3.49 -31.25
CA PRO A 159 -7.16 4.68 -31.33
C PRO A 159 -7.33 5.24 -32.74
N SER A 160 -6.37 5.01 -33.64
CA SER A 160 -6.46 5.45 -35.05
C SER A 160 -7.46 4.62 -35.87
N SER A 161 -7.70 3.36 -35.47
CA SER A 161 -8.66 2.45 -36.10
C SER A 161 -10.05 2.50 -35.46
N ALA A 162 -10.18 3.16 -34.30
CA ALA A 162 -11.41 3.21 -33.53
C ALA A 162 -12.33 4.34 -34.02
N ARG A 163 -13.63 4.03 -34.21
CA ARG A 163 -14.63 5.04 -34.56
C ARG A 163 -14.83 6.05 -33.42
N TYR A 164 -14.81 5.55 -32.18
CA TYR A 164 -14.76 6.33 -30.96
C TYR A 164 -13.54 5.89 -30.16
N ASP A 165 -12.60 6.83 -30.01
CA ASP A 165 -11.24 6.54 -29.60
C ASP A 165 -10.98 6.80 -28.11
N SER A 166 -11.91 7.41 -27.37
CA SER A 166 -11.63 7.85 -25.99
C SER A 166 -11.39 6.67 -25.05
N MET A 167 -12.19 5.61 -25.15
CA MET A 167 -12.08 4.44 -24.28
C MET A 167 -10.80 3.63 -24.59
N PRO A 168 -10.48 3.25 -25.85
CA PRO A 168 -9.20 2.61 -26.16
C PRO A 168 -7.98 3.51 -25.89
N ARG A 169 -8.08 4.82 -26.15
CA ARG A 169 -7.00 5.77 -25.86
C ARG A 169 -6.73 5.89 -24.36
N SER A 170 -7.78 5.84 -23.53
CA SER A 170 -7.65 5.80 -22.07
C SER A 170 -6.76 4.62 -21.67
N ALA A 171 -7.13 3.40 -22.08
CA ALA A 171 -6.39 2.18 -21.78
C ALA A 171 -4.94 2.18 -22.31
N ALA A 172 -4.73 2.69 -23.53
CA ALA A 172 -3.40 2.78 -24.12
C ALA A 172 -2.50 3.83 -23.40
N THR A 173 -3.07 4.98 -23.04
CA THR A 173 -2.30 6.09 -22.44
C THR A 173 -1.96 5.81 -20.97
N THR A 174 -2.83 5.11 -20.25
CA THR A 174 -2.58 4.65 -18.87
C THR A 174 -1.62 3.47 -18.80
N GLY A 175 -1.24 2.89 -19.94
CA GLY A 175 -0.30 1.77 -20.02
C GLY A 175 -0.86 0.46 -19.48
N VAL A 176 -2.19 0.31 -19.44
CA VAL A 176 -2.86 -0.91 -18.94
C VAL A 176 -3.12 -1.94 -20.03
N ALA A 177 -2.91 -1.58 -21.30
CA ALA A 177 -3.01 -2.48 -22.43
C ALA A 177 -1.61 -2.91 -22.89
N ASP A 178 -1.32 -4.21 -22.85
CA ASP A 178 -0.04 -4.78 -23.30
C ASP A 178 0.18 -4.54 -24.79
N HIS A 179 -0.92 -4.63 -25.54
CA HIS A 179 -0.93 -4.44 -26.97
C HIS A 179 -2.02 -3.45 -27.37
N THR A 180 -1.60 -2.40 -28.06
CA THR A 180 -2.50 -1.45 -28.72
C THR A 180 -2.46 -1.72 -30.22
N LEU A 181 -3.47 -2.44 -30.73
CA LEU A 181 -3.46 -3.02 -32.08
C LEU A 181 -4.83 -2.86 -32.78
N PRO A 182 -4.89 -2.86 -34.11
CA PRO A 182 -6.15 -2.98 -34.83
C PRO A 182 -6.86 -4.32 -34.53
N PRO A 183 -8.21 -4.42 -34.61
CA PRO A 183 -8.96 -5.63 -34.21
C PRO A 183 -8.45 -6.92 -34.84
N ALA A 184 -8.11 -6.92 -36.13
CA ALA A 184 -7.58 -8.09 -36.82
C ALA A 184 -6.19 -8.55 -36.30
N ALA A 185 -5.38 -7.61 -35.80
CA ALA A 185 -4.10 -7.94 -35.18
C ALA A 185 -4.27 -8.43 -33.74
N ILE A 186 -5.26 -7.91 -32.99
CA ILE A 186 -5.64 -8.44 -31.68
C ILE A 186 -6.03 -9.92 -31.79
N ALA A 187 -6.88 -10.28 -32.75
CA ALA A 187 -7.27 -11.67 -32.99
C ALA A 187 -6.07 -12.61 -33.19
N ARG A 188 -5.13 -12.21 -34.06
CA ARG A 188 -3.92 -13.00 -34.35
C ARG A 188 -3.04 -13.18 -33.12
N GLU A 189 -2.85 -12.13 -32.32
CA GLU A 189 -2.03 -12.20 -31.10
C GLU A 189 -2.72 -13.08 -30.04
N LEU A 190 -4.03 -12.96 -29.88
CA LEU A 190 -4.82 -13.78 -28.97
C LEU A 190 -4.71 -15.28 -29.27
N LEU A 191 -4.77 -15.66 -30.56
CA LEU A 191 -4.58 -17.05 -31.00
C LEU A 191 -3.18 -17.56 -30.67
N GLN A 192 -2.13 -16.76 -30.89
CA GLN A 192 -0.76 -17.13 -30.57
C GLN A 192 -0.56 -17.29 -29.05
N TYR A 193 -1.16 -16.42 -28.26
CA TYR A 193 -1.14 -16.50 -26.81
C TYR A 193 -1.82 -17.76 -26.28
N GLY A 194 -3.01 -18.09 -26.79
CA GLY A 194 -3.72 -19.31 -26.41
C GLY A 194 -2.91 -20.58 -26.67
N GLN A 195 -2.23 -20.67 -27.81
CA GLN A 195 -1.34 -21.78 -28.14
C GLN A 195 -0.11 -21.86 -27.24
N HIS A 196 0.42 -20.72 -26.77
CA HIS A 196 1.53 -20.67 -25.84
C HIS A 196 1.11 -21.16 -24.44
N LEU A 197 0.00 -20.66 -23.91
CA LEU A 197 -0.52 -21.08 -22.59
C LEU A 197 -0.78 -22.59 -22.52
N GLN A 198 -1.35 -23.18 -23.56
CA GLN A 198 -1.57 -24.64 -23.60
C GLN A 198 -0.27 -25.46 -23.53
N LYS A 199 0.84 -24.94 -24.04
CA LYS A 199 2.16 -25.60 -23.99
C LYS A 199 2.82 -25.49 -22.61
N VAL A 200 2.48 -24.45 -21.84
CA VAL A 200 3.14 -24.13 -20.55
C VAL A 200 2.33 -24.60 -19.33
N ASN A 201 1.01 -24.82 -19.48
CA ASN A 201 0.03 -25.04 -18.39
C ASN A 201 0.00 -26.44 -17.73
N THR A 202 1.12 -27.17 -17.63
CA THR A 202 1.22 -28.24 -16.62
C THR A 202 1.52 -27.59 -15.26
N SER A 203 0.74 -27.91 -14.21
CA SER A 203 0.94 -27.32 -12.86
C SER A 203 2.38 -27.47 -12.33
N GLU A 204 3.08 -28.54 -12.70
CA GLU A 204 4.49 -28.73 -12.38
C GLU A 204 5.42 -27.72 -13.09
N THR A 205 5.07 -27.31 -14.31
CA THR A 205 5.84 -26.34 -15.10
C THR A 205 5.68 -24.92 -14.55
N GLN A 206 4.47 -24.56 -14.12
CA GLN A 206 4.17 -23.22 -13.58
C GLN A 206 4.87 -22.98 -12.24
N SER A 207 4.86 -23.97 -11.32
CA SER A 207 5.62 -23.90 -10.07
C SER A 207 7.12 -23.75 -10.33
N ARG A 208 7.68 -24.55 -11.26
CA ARG A 208 9.10 -24.45 -11.62
C ARG A 208 9.48 -23.08 -12.21
N ILE A 209 8.63 -22.49 -13.03
CA ILE A 209 8.88 -21.15 -13.59
C ILE A 209 8.84 -20.10 -12.49
N GLN A 210 7.90 -20.17 -11.54
CA GLN A 210 7.85 -19.24 -10.42
C GLN A 210 9.10 -19.32 -9.53
N ASP A 211 9.59 -20.53 -9.25
CA ASP A 211 10.82 -20.75 -8.50
C ASP A 211 12.04 -20.19 -9.26
N GLN A 212 12.15 -20.49 -10.57
CA GLN A 212 13.21 -19.94 -11.42
C GLN A 212 13.20 -18.40 -11.46
N ILE A 213 12.02 -17.79 -11.52
CA ILE A 213 11.89 -16.33 -11.50
C ILE A 213 12.31 -15.80 -10.14
N ALA A 214 11.88 -16.43 -9.04
CA ALA A 214 12.25 -16.02 -7.69
C ALA A 214 13.77 -16.04 -7.49
N ASP A 215 14.45 -17.06 -8.01
CA ASP A 215 15.91 -17.17 -7.99
C ASP A 215 16.60 -16.10 -8.87
N ALA A 216 15.95 -15.70 -9.98
CA ALA A 216 16.47 -14.68 -10.91
C ALA A 216 16.16 -13.22 -10.49
N ILE A 217 15.29 -12.99 -9.50
CA ILE A 217 14.92 -11.63 -9.04
C ILE A 217 16.14 -10.77 -8.67
N PRO A 218 17.17 -11.25 -7.95
CA PRO A 218 18.35 -10.44 -7.64
C PRO A 218 19.04 -9.88 -8.89
N ASP A 219 19.18 -10.69 -9.94
CA ASP A 219 19.83 -10.27 -11.20
C ASP A 219 18.95 -9.29 -11.99
N ILE A 220 17.64 -9.54 -12.02
CA ILE A 220 16.65 -8.67 -12.65
C ILE A 220 16.64 -7.30 -11.95
N THR A 221 16.58 -7.28 -10.62
CA THR A 221 16.55 -6.04 -9.83
C THR A 221 17.87 -5.27 -9.90
N ALA A 222 19.01 -5.95 -9.96
CA ALA A 222 20.31 -5.33 -10.21
C ALA A 222 20.38 -4.69 -11.61
N THR A 223 19.84 -5.38 -12.63
CA THR A 223 19.75 -4.85 -14.00
C THR A 223 18.84 -3.62 -14.06
N LEU A 224 17.68 -3.67 -13.40
CA LEU A 224 16.77 -2.53 -13.27
C LEU A 224 17.43 -1.36 -12.54
N LEU A 225 18.12 -1.59 -11.42
CA LEU A 225 18.83 -0.55 -10.68
C LEU A 225 19.89 0.13 -11.56
N LYS A 226 20.65 -0.65 -12.32
CA LYS A 226 21.69 -0.12 -13.23
C LYS A 226 21.10 0.71 -14.37
N LYS A 227 19.99 0.26 -14.97
CA LYS A 227 19.39 0.90 -16.17
C LYS A 227 18.39 2.02 -15.85
N THR A 228 17.73 1.96 -14.68
CA THR A 228 16.65 2.88 -14.30
C THR A 228 16.96 3.72 -13.06
N SER A 229 18.03 3.41 -12.33
CA SER A 229 18.37 4.02 -11.02
C SER A 229 17.34 3.76 -9.90
N HIS A 230 16.38 2.86 -10.10
CA HIS A 230 15.36 2.52 -9.10
C HIS A 230 15.63 1.15 -8.47
N ASN A 231 15.52 1.09 -7.14
CA ASN A 231 15.77 -0.14 -6.38
C ASN A 231 14.45 -0.88 -6.06
N PHE A 232 14.31 -2.09 -6.61
CA PHE A 232 13.17 -2.99 -6.38
C PHE A 232 13.49 -4.19 -5.48
N GLN A 233 14.70 -4.28 -4.92
CA GLN A 233 15.17 -5.43 -4.12
C GLN A 233 14.29 -5.70 -2.88
N HIS A 234 13.60 -4.69 -2.36
CA HIS A 234 12.75 -4.79 -1.17
C HIS A 234 11.25 -4.76 -1.48
N TYR A 235 10.86 -4.92 -2.75
CA TYR A 235 9.47 -5.13 -3.13
C TYR A 235 9.04 -6.56 -2.81
N LYS A 236 7.74 -6.81 -2.72
CA LYS A 236 7.22 -8.15 -2.46
C LYS A 236 7.59 -9.10 -3.60
N ILE A 237 8.25 -10.21 -3.26
CA ILE A 237 8.66 -11.26 -4.22
C ILE A 237 7.45 -11.72 -5.05
N SER A 238 6.32 -12.03 -4.41
CA SER A 238 5.10 -12.45 -5.13
C SER A 238 4.61 -11.45 -6.17
N THR A 239 4.76 -10.15 -5.90
CA THR A 239 4.41 -9.09 -6.86
C THR A 239 5.41 -9.06 -8.01
N LEU A 240 6.71 -9.10 -7.72
CA LEU A 240 7.75 -9.13 -8.75
C LEU A 240 7.63 -10.37 -9.64
N THR A 241 7.49 -11.56 -9.04
CA THR A 241 7.35 -12.84 -9.75
C THR A 241 6.18 -12.79 -10.73
N ARG A 242 5.00 -12.35 -10.29
CA ARG A 242 3.82 -12.27 -11.17
C ARG A 242 4.02 -11.30 -12.33
N ARG A 243 4.64 -10.14 -12.10
CA ARG A 243 4.92 -9.14 -13.15
C ARG A 243 5.95 -9.63 -14.15
N ILE A 244 7.02 -10.24 -13.67
CA ILE A 244 8.07 -10.81 -14.51
C ILE A 244 7.53 -11.98 -15.33
N GLN A 245 6.77 -12.89 -14.71
CA GLN A 245 6.13 -14.01 -15.38
C GLN A 245 5.21 -13.54 -16.50
N ARG A 246 4.43 -12.48 -16.26
CA ARG A 246 3.60 -11.85 -17.27
C ARG A 246 4.41 -11.28 -18.43
N ARG A 247 5.52 -10.55 -18.16
CA ARG A 247 6.44 -10.08 -19.21
C ARG A 247 7.02 -11.24 -20.02
N MET A 248 7.40 -12.32 -19.35
CA MET A 248 7.86 -13.55 -20.01
C MET A 248 6.78 -14.13 -20.93
N GLN A 249 5.52 -14.18 -20.49
CA GLN A 249 4.40 -14.65 -21.33
C GLN A 249 4.15 -13.76 -22.55
N ILE A 250 4.20 -12.43 -22.38
CA ILE A 250 4.03 -11.46 -23.48
C ILE A 250 5.17 -11.60 -24.50
N LEU A 251 6.41 -11.75 -24.03
CA LEU A 251 7.59 -11.95 -24.88
C LEU A 251 7.75 -13.41 -25.35
N LYS A 252 6.87 -14.31 -24.90
CA LYS A 252 6.88 -15.75 -25.22
C LYS A 252 8.18 -16.44 -24.77
N CYS A 253 8.80 -15.97 -23.68
CA CYS A 253 9.96 -16.56 -23.03
C CYS A 253 9.54 -17.73 -22.12
N SER A 254 10.16 -18.90 -22.30
CA SER A 254 9.80 -20.11 -21.55
C SER A 254 10.66 -20.36 -20.30
N GLN A 255 11.77 -19.64 -20.13
CA GLN A 255 12.71 -19.79 -18.99
C GLN A 255 13.10 -18.41 -18.44
N ALA A 256 13.32 -18.31 -17.13
CA ALA A 256 13.69 -17.05 -16.48
C ALA A 256 15.05 -16.52 -16.98
N ASN A 257 16.02 -17.41 -17.21
CA ASN A 257 17.36 -17.03 -17.69
C ASN A 257 17.34 -16.36 -19.08
N ASP A 258 16.47 -16.84 -19.98
CA ASP A 258 16.31 -16.23 -21.31
C ASP A 258 15.79 -14.80 -21.18
N TYR A 259 14.88 -14.57 -20.24
CA TYR A 259 14.35 -13.24 -19.95
C TYR A 259 15.40 -12.33 -19.30
N VAL A 260 16.23 -12.84 -18.37
CA VAL A 260 17.35 -12.08 -17.79
C VAL A 260 18.32 -11.63 -18.89
N ALA A 261 18.70 -12.52 -19.80
CA ALA A 261 19.58 -12.19 -20.91
C ALA A 261 18.94 -11.11 -21.82
N TYR A 262 17.66 -11.29 -22.18
CA TYR A 262 16.92 -10.31 -22.99
C TYR A 262 16.83 -8.93 -22.31
N LEU A 263 16.57 -8.89 -21.00
CA LEU A 263 16.51 -7.66 -20.20
C LEU A 263 17.86 -6.94 -20.13
N GLN A 264 18.97 -7.69 -20.08
CA GLN A 264 20.32 -7.13 -20.07
C GLN A 264 20.69 -6.51 -21.42
N GLU A 265 20.30 -7.13 -22.53
CA GLU A 265 20.60 -6.64 -23.89
C GLU A 265 19.66 -5.50 -24.32
N ASN A 266 18.39 -5.53 -23.91
CA ASN A 266 17.36 -4.59 -24.37
C ASN A 266 17.05 -3.51 -23.32
N GLU A 267 17.41 -2.25 -23.58
CA GLU A 267 17.08 -1.12 -22.68
C GLU A 267 15.59 -0.78 -22.68
N GLU A 268 14.90 -0.96 -23.81
CA GLU A 268 13.46 -0.69 -23.92
C GLU A 268 12.66 -1.67 -23.05
N GLU A 269 13.07 -2.94 -22.99
CA GLU A 269 12.42 -3.90 -22.10
C GLU A 269 12.67 -3.56 -20.63
N ALA A 270 13.86 -3.09 -20.25
CA ALA A 270 14.12 -2.66 -18.87
C ALA A 270 13.20 -1.50 -18.45
N GLN A 271 12.98 -0.54 -19.37
CA GLN A 271 12.02 0.54 -19.15
C GLN A 271 10.57 0.03 -19.15
N THR A 272 10.25 -0.99 -19.95
CA THR A 272 8.91 -1.59 -20.00
C THR A 272 8.60 -2.38 -18.73
N LEU A 273 9.52 -3.22 -18.26
CA LEU A 273 9.41 -3.90 -16.97
C LEU A 273 9.33 -2.88 -15.83
N PHE A 274 10.13 -1.81 -15.85
CA PHE A 274 10.01 -0.74 -14.86
C PHE A 274 8.59 -0.18 -14.82
N ARG A 275 8.01 0.19 -15.97
CA ARG A 275 6.62 0.67 -16.04
C ARG A 275 5.61 -0.40 -15.58
N GLU A 276 5.83 -1.65 -15.93
CA GLU A 276 4.98 -2.77 -15.51
C GLU A 276 4.97 -2.94 -13.98
N LEU A 277 6.11 -2.68 -13.32
CA LEU A 277 6.24 -2.69 -11.87
C LEU A 277 5.58 -1.48 -11.21
N LEU A 278 5.43 -0.36 -11.92
CA LEU A 278 4.78 0.86 -11.43
C LEU A 278 3.30 0.88 -11.81
N ILE A 279 2.43 0.60 -10.84
CA ILE A 279 0.98 0.66 -11.06
C ILE A 279 0.51 2.11 -10.97
N GLY A 280 0.47 2.80 -12.12
CA GLY A 280 0.10 4.21 -12.23
C GLY A 280 -1.39 4.49 -12.51
N VAL A 281 -2.28 3.55 -12.22
CA VAL A 281 -3.71 3.72 -12.53
C VAL A 281 -4.43 4.28 -11.32
N THR A 282 -4.99 5.47 -11.50
CA THR A 282 -5.80 6.17 -10.51
C THR A 282 -6.95 6.89 -11.19
N GLU A 283 -8.01 7.14 -10.43
CA GLU A 283 -9.23 7.80 -10.87
C GLU A 283 -9.58 8.95 -9.91
N PHE A 284 -10.41 9.88 -10.38
CA PHE A 284 -10.92 10.92 -9.51
C PHE A 284 -11.85 10.31 -8.45
N PHE A 285 -11.73 10.76 -7.20
CA PHE A 285 -12.57 10.28 -6.08
C PHE A 285 -12.54 8.75 -5.87
N ARG A 286 -11.41 8.08 -6.15
CA ARG A 286 -11.23 6.64 -5.90
C ARG A 286 -11.63 6.24 -4.48
N ASP A 287 -12.59 5.32 -4.35
CA ASP A 287 -13.32 5.03 -3.10
C ASP A 287 -14.10 6.26 -2.56
N PRO A 288 -15.22 6.65 -3.22
CA PRO A 288 -15.92 7.91 -2.91
C PRO A 288 -16.29 8.08 -1.44
N GLN A 289 -16.71 6.99 -0.78
CA GLN A 289 -17.07 6.98 0.64
C GLN A 289 -15.91 7.41 1.54
N ALA A 290 -14.67 7.06 1.20
CA ALA A 290 -13.48 7.44 1.97
C ALA A 290 -13.19 8.94 1.83
N PHE A 291 -13.32 9.49 0.61
CA PHE A 291 -13.16 10.93 0.36
C PHE A 291 -14.29 11.76 0.99
N GLU A 292 -15.53 11.26 1.01
CA GLU A 292 -16.64 11.92 1.72
C GLU A 292 -16.37 12.00 3.23
N ARG A 293 -15.85 10.92 3.84
CA ARG A 293 -15.45 10.90 5.25
C ARG A 293 -14.32 11.88 5.52
N LEU A 294 -13.28 11.87 4.69
CA LEU A 294 -12.17 12.83 4.78
C LEU A 294 -12.68 14.27 4.71
N ALA A 295 -13.56 14.57 3.75
CA ALA A 295 -14.11 15.91 3.54
C ALA A 295 -14.99 16.40 4.70
N ARG A 296 -15.69 15.50 5.40
CA ARG A 296 -16.55 15.87 6.53
C ARG A 296 -15.81 15.94 7.87
N GLU A 297 -14.88 15.03 8.12
CA GLU A 297 -14.31 14.82 9.47
C GLU A 297 -12.89 15.36 9.63
N VAL A 298 -12.12 15.46 8.55
CA VAL A 298 -10.70 15.83 8.59
C VAL A 298 -10.46 17.20 7.97
N LEU A 299 -10.89 17.43 6.72
CA LEU A 299 -10.56 18.66 6.01
C LEU A 299 -10.98 19.93 6.78
N PRO A 300 -12.21 20.05 7.34
CA PRO A 300 -12.59 21.25 8.08
C PRO A 300 -11.64 21.56 9.25
N ARG A 301 -11.21 20.52 9.98
CA ARG A 301 -10.27 20.63 11.11
C ARG A 301 -8.86 21.05 10.69
N LEU A 302 -8.46 20.78 9.44
CA LEU A 302 -7.17 21.25 8.93
C LEU A 302 -7.15 22.78 8.76
N PHE A 303 -8.31 23.38 8.52
CA PHE A 303 -8.47 24.83 8.31
C PHE A 303 -8.98 25.57 9.56
N GLU A 304 -9.36 24.86 10.64
CA GLU A 304 -9.77 25.48 11.90
C GLU A 304 -8.64 26.29 12.54
N ASN A 305 -8.98 27.49 13.06
CA ASN A 305 -8.07 28.40 13.77
C ASN A 305 -6.81 28.80 12.96
N ARG A 306 -6.92 28.86 11.63
CA ARG A 306 -5.85 29.35 10.74
C ARG A 306 -6.25 30.66 10.08
N ASP A 307 -5.30 31.58 10.05
CA ASP A 307 -5.47 32.88 9.39
C ASP A 307 -4.82 32.89 7.99
N THR A 308 -4.92 34.00 7.27
CA THR A 308 -4.38 34.14 5.89
C THR A 308 -2.86 33.97 5.80
N ASP A 309 -2.15 34.14 6.91
CA ASP A 309 -0.69 33.99 7.00
C ASP A 309 -0.26 32.53 7.21
N ASP A 310 -1.19 31.65 7.57
CA ASP A 310 -0.93 30.23 7.71
C ASP A 310 -0.97 29.51 6.36
N CYS A 311 -0.23 28.40 6.28
CA CYS A 311 -0.21 27.53 5.12
C CYS A 311 -0.56 26.09 5.52
N VAL A 312 -1.62 25.55 4.93
CA VAL A 312 -1.98 24.14 4.98
C VAL A 312 -1.17 23.38 3.95
N ARG A 313 -0.45 22.35 4.39
CA ARG A 313 0.46 21.57 3.54
C ARG A 313 0.01 20.11 3.46
N ILE A 314 -0.32 19.65 2.26
CA ILE A 314 -0.75 18.28 2.01
C ILE A 314 0.28 17.57 1.14
N TRP A 315 0.61 16.32 1.42
CA TRP A 315 1.48 15.50 0.56
C TRP A 315 0.71 14.29 0.05
N VAL A 316 0.66 14.14 -1.27
CA VAL A 316 0.11 12.99 -1.98
C VAL A 316 1.27 12.18 -2.54
N ALA A 317 1.59 11.08 -1.88
CA ALA A 317 2.71 10.21 -2.21
C ALA A 317 2.23 9.05 -3.10
N GLY A 318 2.84 8.86 -4.27
CA GLY A 318 2.35 7.93 -5.29
C GLY A 318 1.16 8.50 -6.07
N CYS A 319 1.26 9.76 -6.49
CA CYS A 319 0.13 10.50 -7.08
C CYS A 319 -0.25 10.07 -8.51
N ALA A 320 0.58 9.24 -9.16
CA ALA A 320 0.40 8.80 -10.54
C ALA A 320 0.08 9.96 -11.50
N ASN A 321 -1.05 9.91 -12.20
CA ASN A 321 -1.46 10.94 -13.17
C ASN A 321 -2.08 12.20 -12.51
N GLY A 322 -2.06 12.30 -11.18
CA GLY A 322 -2.53 13.47 -10.44
C GLY A 322 -4.02 13.49 -10.08
N SER A 323 -4.83 12.50 -10.47
CA SER A 323 -6.28 12.52 -10.17
C SER A 323 -6.58 12.62 -8.66
N GLU A 324 -5.81 11.93 -7.82
CA GLU A 324 -5.96 12.03 -6.35
C GLU A 324 -5.56 13.41 -5.82
N ALA A 325 -4.45 13.98 -6.31
CA ALA A 325 -4.00 15.31 -5.90
C ALA A 325 -5.02 16.39 -6.27
N TYR A 326 -5.62 16.31 -7.45
CA TYR A 326 -6.70 17.19 -7.87
C TYR A 326 -8.00 16.95 -7.11
N THR A 327 -8.31 15.70 -6.76
CA THR A 327 -9.45 15.37 -5.89
C THR A 327 -9.33 16.10 -4.55
N LEU A 328 -8.16 16.01 -3.91
CA LEU A 328 -7.89 16.72 -2.66
C LEU A 328 -7.90 18.25 -2.82
N ALA A 329 -7.36 18.77 -3.92
CA ALA A 329 -7.40 20.20 -4.23
C ALA A 329 -8.83 20.73 -4.35
N ILE A 330 -9.70 20.00 -5.06
CA ILE A 330 -11.13 20.33 -5.22
C ILE A 330 -11.82 20.34 -3.85
N LEU A 331 -11.66 19.28 -3.06
CA LEU A 331 -12.30 19.18 -1.73
C LEU A 331 -11.82 20.28 -0.77
N CYS A 332 -10.52 20.58 -0.78
CA CYS A 332 -9.98 21.65 0.05
C CYS A 332 -10.50 23.02 -0.41
N ARG A 333 -10.59 23.27 -1.72
CA ARG A 333 -11.17 24.52 -2.25
C ARG A 333 -12.62 24.70 -1.81
N GLU A 334 -13.43 23.64 -1.86
CA GLU A 334 -14.82 23.66 -1.41
C GLU A 334 -14.96 24.02 0.09
N VAL A 335 -14.00 23.62 0.92
CA VAL A 335 -13.93 24.01 2.34
C VAL A 335 -13.46 25.46 2.48
N MET A 336 -12.43 25.87 1.74
CA MET A 336 -11.89 27.23 1.77
C MET A 336 -12.91 28.29 1.35
N ASP A 337 -13.81 27.98 0.40
CA ASP A 337 -14.89 28.89 -0.02
C ASP A 337 -15.88 29.25 1.10
N GLN A 338 -15.97 28.40 2.13
CA GLN A 338 -16.86 28.60 3.28
C GLN A 338 -16.22 29.48 4.36
N LEU A 339 -14.92 29.75 4.24
CA LEU A 339 -14.16 30.55 5.20
C LEU A 339 -14.09 32.01 4.74
N LYS A 340 -14.23 32.94 5.68
CA LYS A 340 -14.12 34.38 5.39
C LYS A 340 -12.71 34.80 4.99
N SER A 341 -11.72 34.15 5.58
CA SER A 341 -10.29 34.45 5.44
C SER A 341 -9.52 33.13 5.33
N PRO A 342 -9.52 32.46 4.16
CA PRO A 342 -8.91 31.15 4.03
C PRO A 342 -7.37 31.24 4.08
N PRO A 343 -6.68 30.30 4.76
CA PRO A 343 -5.22 30.20 4.73
C PRO A 343 -4.72 29.77 3.35
N GLN A 344 -3.41 29.89 3.12
CA GLN A 344 -2.78 29.35 1.92
C GLN A 344 -2.84 27.82 1.91
N LEU A 345 -2.97 27.21 0.74
CA LEU A 345 -2.95 25.76 0.56
C LEU A 345 -1.87 25.38 -0.45
N GLN A 346 -1.01 24.43 -0.07
CA GLN A 346 -0.04 23.81 -0.98
C GLN A 346 -0.14 22.29 -0.90
N ILE A 347 -0.40 21.67 -2.04
CA ILE A 347 -0.39 20.21 -2.20
C ILE A 347 0.88 19.80 -2.93
N PHE A 348 1.68 18.94 -2.31
CA PHE A 348 2.83 18.29 -2.93
C PHE A 348 2.36 16.96 -3.50
N ALA A 349 2.42 16.79 -4.82
CA ALA A 349 2.06 15.56 -5.50
C ALA A 349 3.32 14.91 -6.05
N THR A 350 3.67 13.72 -5.55
CA THR A 350 4.93 13.09 -5.91
C THR A 350 4.78 11.68 -6.41
N ASP A 351 5.61 11.31 -7.37
CA ASP A 351 5.71 9.97 -7.93
C ASP A 351 7.14 9.71 -8.43
N ILE A 352 7.48 8.45 -8.65
CA ILE A 352 8.73 8.06 -9.31
C ILE A 352 8.57 8.00 -10.84
N ASP A 353 7.34 7.85 -11.35
CA ASP A 353 7.06 7.91 -12.79
C ASP A 353 6.91 9.36 -13.29
N GLU A 354 7.95 9.87 -13.94
CA GLU A 354 7.94 11.20 -14.55
C GLU A 354 6.86 11.35 -15.63
N ARG A 355 6.50 10.28 -16.36
CA ARG A 355 5.47 10.35 -17.41
C ARG A 355 4.09 10.59 -16.80
N ALA A 356 3.78 9.89 -15.72
CA ALA A 356 2.54 10.09 -14.98
C ALA A 356 2.46 11.52 -14.42
N LEU A 357 3.56 12.03 -13.86
CA LEU A 357 3.66 13.42 -13.40
C LEU A 357 3.46 14.44 -14.53
N GLN A 358 3.95 14.18 -15.75
CA GLN A 358 3.71 15.06 -16.89
C GLN A 358 2.22 15.16 -17.25
N LEU A 359 1.48 14.04 -17.20
CA LEU A 359 0.03 14.04 -17.37
C LEU A 359 -0.67 14.86 -16.28
N GLY A 360 -0.25 14.67 -15.01
CA GLY A 360 -0.74 15.46 -13.88
C GLY A 360 -0.48 16.95 -14.04
N ARG A 361 0.74 17.35 -14.41
CA ARG A 361 1.11 18.75 -14.66
C ARG A 361 0.32 19.39 -15.78
N ALA A 362 0.04 18.64 -16.85
CA ALA A 362 -0.80 19.10 -17.95
C ALA A 362 -2.24 19.33 -17.47
N GLY A 363 -2.74 18.47 -16.57
CA GLY A 363 -4.09 18.54 -16.04
C GLY A 363 -5.16 18.29 -17.10
N ILE A 364 -4.83 17.49 -18.12
CA ILE A 364 -5.70 17.19 -19.26
C ILE A 364 -6.14 15.74 -19.20
N TYR A 365 -7.45 15.53 -19.14
CA TYR A 365 -8.08 14.24 -18.95
C TYR A 365 -9.12 13.94 -20.06
N PRO A 366 -9.41 12.67 -20.36
CA PRO A 366 -10.42 12.30 -21.37
C PRO A 366 -11.85 12.64 -20.89
N VAL A 367 -12.83 12.62 -21.82
CA VAL A 367 -14.25 12.88 -21.50
C VAL A 367 -14.82 11.90 -20.45
N GLY A 368 -14.25 10.71 -20.33
CA GLY A 368 -14.71 9.67 -19.38
C GLY A 368 -14.69 10.04 -17.91
N ILE A 369 -13.98 11.10 -17.51
CA ILE A 369 -14.02 11.59 -16.12
C ILE A 369 -15.41 12.12 -15.70
N GLU A 370 -16.31 12.37 -16.66
CA GLU A 370 -17.72 12.73 -16.40
C GLU A 370 -18.44 11.71 -15.51
N GLU A 371 -17.99 10.46 -15.53
CA GLU A 371 -18.58 9.36 -14.76
C GLU A 371 -18.07 9.32 -13.31
N GLN A 372 -16.86 9.86 -13.08
CA GLN A 372 -16.15 9.86 -11.81
C GLN A 372 -16.40 11.13 -10.98
N ILE A 373 -16.88 12.20 -11.61
CA ILE A 373 -16.99 13.54 -11.02
C ILE A 373 -18.42 14.03 -11.16
N SER A 374 -19.00 14.53 -10.06
CA SER A 374 -20.34 15.14 -10.07
C SER A 374 -20.44 16.28 -11.11
N PRO A 375 -21.58 16.45 -11.80
CA PRO A 375 -21.78 17.51 -12.79
C PRO A 375 -21.46 18.93 -12.28
N GLU A 376 -21.74 19.20 -11.00
CA GLU A 376 -21.49 20.48 -10.35
C GLU A 376 -19.99 20.78 -10.28
N ARG A 377 -19.20 19.83 -9.78
CA ARG A 377 -17.73 19.93 -9.72
C ARG A 377 -17.11 20.01 -11.11
N LEU A 378 -17.61 19.22 -12.06
CA LEU A 378 -17.10 19.21 -13.42
C LEU A 378 -17.28 20.57 -14.10
N LYS A 379 -18.48 21.18 -13.95
CA LYS A 379 -18.78 22.50 -14.49
C LYS A 379 -17.93 23.60 -13.85
N ARG A 380 -17.59 23.45 -12.57
CA ARG A 380 -16.86 24.48 -11.80
C ARG A 380 -15.35 24.40 -11.98
N PHE A 381 -14.78 23.20 -11.88
CA PHE A 381 -13.33 23.00 -11.76
C PHE A 381 -12.64 22.52 -13.03
N PHE A 382 -13.40 22.25 -14.10
CA PHE A 382 -12.86 21.81 -15.38
C PHE A 382 -13.41 22.64 -16.56
N ILE A 383 -12.58 22.75 -17.60
CA ILE A 383 -12.92 23.40 -18.86
C ILE A 383 -12.95 22.33 -19.94
N ARG A 384 -14.11 22.16 -20.58
CA ARG A 384 -14.26 21.23 -21.71
C ARG A 384 -13.63 21.83 -22.97
N ARG A 385 -12.66 21.13 -23.56
CA ARG A 385 -12.02 21.47 -24.84
C ARG A 385 -12.12 20.29 -25.81
N GLY A 386 -13.19 20.30 -26.62
CA GLY A 386 -13.49 19.22 -27.56
C GLY A 386 -13.76 17.89 -26.85
N LYS A 387 -12.88 16.90 -27.06
CA LYS A 387 -12.92 15.56 -26.45
C LYS A 387 -12.06 15.43 -25.19
N ARG A 388 -11.74 16.53 -24.51
CA ARG A 388 -10.91 16.53 -23.30
C ARG A 388 -11.43 17.52 -22.26
N TYR A 389 -11.13 17.26 -21.01
CA TYR A 389 -11.29 18.18 -19.89
C TYR A 389 -9.93 18.67 -19.43
N GLU A 390 -9.83 19.96 -19.16
CA GLU A 390 -8.65 20.60 -18.59
C GLU A 390 -9.00 21.12 -17.20
N VAL A 391 -8.20 20.79 -16.18
CA VAL A 391 -8.36 21.32 -14.83
C VAL A 391 -8.12 22.83 -14.87
N THR A 392 -8.99 23.60 -14.20
CA THR A 392 -8.87 25.06 -14.07
C THR A 392 -7.54 25.49 -13.43
N SER A 393 -7.03 26.66 -13.80
CA SER A 393 -5.78 27.20 -13.24
C SER A 393 -5.84 27.37 -11.72
N GLU A 394 -7.00 27.79 -11.20
CA GLU A 394 -7.26 27.95 -9.76
C GLU A 394 -6.97 26.68 -8.94
N ILE A 395 -7.24 25.50 -9.51
CA ILE A 395 -6.98 24.21 -8.87
C ILE A 395 -5.55 23.73 -9.17
N ARG A 396 -5.05 23.97 -10.39
CA ARG A 396 -3.69 23.59 -10.78
C ARG A 396 -2.61 24.30 -9.98
N GLU A 397 -2.81 25.57 -9.66
CA GLU A 397 -1.86 26.37 -8.87
C GLU A 397 -1.70 25.86 -7.43
N LEU A 398 -2.67 25.10 -6.90
CA LEU A 398 -2.59 24.49 -5.58
C LEU A 398 -1.68 23.26 -5.54
N VAL A 399 -1.38 22.64 -6.69
CA VAL A 399 -0.71 21.34 -6.78
C VAL A 399 0.69 21.49 -7.40
N LEU A 400 1.71 21.12 -6.62
CA LEU A 400 3.10 21.08 -7.05
C LEU A 400 3.53 19.63 -7.32
N PHE A 401 3.85 19.32 -8.58
CA PHE A 401 4.30 17.99 -9.00
C PHE A 401 5.82 17.86 -9.01
N SER A 402 6.38 16.92 -8.26
CA SER A 402 7.82 16.63 -8.22
C SER A 402 8.13 15.14 -8.26
N VAL A 403 9.21 14.76 -8.95
CA VAL A 403 9.74 13.39 -8.88
C VAL A 403 10.28 13.17 -7.47
N HIS A 404 9.86 12.10 -6.80
CA HIS A 404 10.32 11.75 -5.45
C HIS A 404 10.22 10.26 -5.22
N ASN A 405 11.31 9.67 -4.72
CA ASN A 405 11.36 8.29 -4.27
C ASN A 405 11.23 8.22 -2.75
N LEU A 406 10.10 7.69 -2.26
CA LEU A 406 9.82 7.57 -0.82
C LEU A 406 10.90 6.81 -0.01
N ILE A 407 11.69 5.95 -0.66
CA ILE A 407 12.65 5.07 0.01
C ILE A 407 14.01 5.75 0.20
N SER A 408 14.46 6.49 -0.81
CA SER A 408 15.80 7.10 -0.87
C SER A 408 15.82 8.59 -0.59
N ASP A 409 14.74 9.30 -0.93
CA ASP A 409 14.72 10.75 -0.91
C ASP A 409 14.25 11.25 0.46
N PRO A 410 14.75 12.41 0.92
CA PRO A 410 14.31 12.99 2.19
C PRO A 410 12.82 13.35 2.12
N PRO A 411 12.05 13.16 3.21
CA PRO A 411 10.65 13.49 3.23
C PRO A 411 10.39 15.00 3.34
N PHE A 412 9.21 15.43 2.93
CA PHE A 412 8.70 16.77 3.25
C PHE A 412 8.38 16.85 4.74
N SER A 413 8.68 17.99 5.37
CA SER A 413 8.41 18.20 6.80
C SER A 413 7.25 19.18 7.03
N ARG A 414 6.68 19.11 8.24
CA ARG A 414 5.62 20.01 8.73
C ARG A 414 4.34 19.96 7.87
N LEU A 415 3.94 18.76 7.48
CA LEU A 415 2.71 18.48 6.73
C LEU A 415 1.50 18.38 7.66
N ASP A 416 0.33 18.76 7.16
CA ASP A 416 -0.95 18.67 7.86
C ASP A 416 -1.72 17.39 7.51
N LEU A 417 -1.57 16.92 6.26
CA LEU A 417 -2.15 15.67 5.77
C LEU A 417 -1.16 14.96 4.84
N ILE A 418 -1.01 13.65 5.00
CA ILE A 418 -0.35 12.77 4.04
C ILE A 418 -1.40 11.81 3.48
N SER A 419 -1.51 11.75 2.16
CA SER A 419 -2.24 10.72 1.42
C SER A 419 -1.22 9.78 0.78
N CYS A 420 -1.26 8.51 1.15
CA CYS A 420 -0.39 7.47 0.59
C CYS A 420 -1.26 6.23 0.38
N ARG A 421 -2.03 6.22 -0.71
CA ARG A 421 -3.05 5.20 -0.96
C ARG A 421 -2.61 4.25 -2.05
N ASN A 422 -2.86 2.95 -1.83
CA ASN A 422 -2.61 1.88 -2.80
C ASN A 422 -1.15 1.80 -3.29
N LEU A 423 -0.19 2.24 -2.47
CA LEU A 423 1.24 2.21 -2.77
C LEU A 423 2.00 1.22 -1.87
N LEU A 424 1.69 1.20 -0.58
CA LEU A 424 2.35 0.36 0.42
C LEU A 424 2.12 -1.13 0.14
N ILE A 425 1.01 -1.48 -0.52
CA ILE A 425 0.68 -2.87 -0.89
C ILE A 425 1.77 -3.57 -1.72
N TYR A 426 2.60 -2.83 -2.45
CA TYR A 426 3.69 -3.38 -3.28
C TYR A 426 5.02 -3.55 -2.52
N LEU A 427 5.17 -2.84 -1.40
CA LEU A 427 6.41 -2.80 -0.63
C LEU A 427 6.49 -3.98 0.32
N GLY A 428 7.69 -4.52 0.53
CA GLY A 428 7.94 -5.55 1.52
C GLY A 428 7.73 -5.03 2.96
N PRO A 429 7.49 -5.91 3.95
CA PRO A 429 7.22 -5.51 5.34
C PRO A 429 8.28 -4.60 5.96
N HIS A 430 9.56 -4.78 5.60
CA HIS A 430 10.66 -3.95 6.09
C HIS A 430 10.55 -2.49 5.63
N LEU A 431 10.19 -2.25 4.36
CA LEU A 431 9.97 -0.89 3.85
C LEU A 431 8.73 -0.25 4.48
N GLN A 432 7.64 -1.00 4.66
CA GLN A 432 6.46 -0.48 5.34
C GLN A 432 6.80 -0.05 6.79
N LYS A 433 7.55 -0.86 7.53
CA LYS A 433 8.05 -0.54 8.88
C LYS A 433 8.95 0.71 8.91
N LYS A 434 9.65 1.01 7.81
CA LYS A 434 10.50 2.21 7.67
C LYS A 434 9.68 3.46 7.32
N LEU A 435 8.68 3.33 6.45
CA LEU A 435 7.92 4.47 5.92
C LEU A 435 6.92 5.04 6.94
N ILE A 436 6.30 4.21 7.77
CA ILE A 436 5.32 4.69 8.75
C ILE A 436 5.93 5.67 9.78
N PRO A 437 7.09 5.40 10.41
CA PRO A 437 7.79 6.38 11.24
C PRO A 437 8.19 7.66 10.48
N LEU A 438 8.57 7.52 9.21
CA LEU A 438 8.90 8.66 8.36
C LEU A 438 7.69 9.56 8.11
N PHE A 439 6.50 8.98 7.87
CA PHE A 439 5.26 9.76 7.78
C PHE A 439 4.91 10.44 9.10
N HIS A 440 5.11 9.77 10.24
CA HIS A 440 4.92 10.39 11.56
C HIS A 440 5.81 11.61 11.76
N TYR A 441 7.09 11.50 11.41
CA TYR A 441 8.06 12.60 11.49
C TYR A 441 7.69 13.77 10.55
N SER A 442 7.16 13.45 9.38
CA SER A 442 6.78 14.42 8.34
C SER A 442 5.55 15.25 8.73
N LEU A 443 4.65 14.67 9.52
CA LEU A 443 3.40 15.28 9.97
C LEU A 443 3.61 16.22 11.17
N ARG A 444 2.88 17.34 11.17
CA ARG A 444 2.73 18.20 12.35
C ARG A 444 2.00 17.45 13.48
N PRO A 445 2.16 17.86 14.75
CA PRO A 445 1.26 17.44 15.82
C PRO A 445 -0.20 17.55 15.38
N SER A 446 -0.99 16.51 15.64
CA SER A 446 -2.40 16.41 15.23
C SER A 446 -2.65 16.33 13.71
N GLY A 447 -1.61 16.21 12.88
CA GLY A 447 -1.74 15.96 11.44
C GLY A 447 -2.30 14.56 11.13
N TYR A 448 -2.77 14.38 9.90
CA TYR A 448 -3.51 13.19 9.50
C TYR A 448 -2.76 12.35 8.45
N LEU A 449 -2.94 11.04 8.50
CA LEU A 449 -2.47 10.08 7.52
C LEU A 449 -3.69 9.36 6.92
N PHE A 450 -3.76 9.33 5.60
CA PHE A 450 -4.82 8.71 4.82
C PHE A 450 -4.24 7.63 3.91
N LEU A 451 -4.70 6.38 4.10
CA LEU A 451 -4.21 5.21 3.38
C LEU A 451 -5.31 4.54 2.55
N GLY A 452 -4.94 3.61 1.68
CA GLY A 452 -5.86 2.75 0.93
C GLY A 452 -6.46 1.65 1.80
N PRO A 453 -7.60 1.06 1.39
CA PRO A 453 -8.38 0.11 2.21
C PRO A 453 -7.59 -1.15 2.64
N SER A 454 -6.70 -1.62 1.77
CA SER A 454 -5.85 -2.81 1.98
C SER A 454 -4.56 -2.52 2.77
N GLU A 455 -4.35 -1.27 3.18
CA GLU A 455 -3.14 -0.82 3.87
C GLU A 455 -3.46 -0.61 5.36
N ASN A 456 -2.48 -0.91 6.22
CA ASN A 456 -2.67 -0.81 7.66
C ASN A 456 -1.43 -0.29 8.37
N ILE A 457 -1.65 0.21 9.59
CA ILE A 457 -0.64 0.77 10.49
C ILE A 457 -0.51 -0.13 11.74
N THR A 458 -1.00 -1.38 11.68
CA THR A 458 -1.22 -2.23 12.85
C THR A 458 0.07 -2.46 13.66
N SER A 459 1.23 -2.43 13.02
CA SER A 459 2.54 -2.57 13.66
C SER A 459 3.04 -1.30 14.40
N HIS A 460 2.33 -0.18 14.31
CA HIS A 460 2.76 1.14 14.82
C HIS A 460 1.63 1.91 15.53
N GLY A 461 0.75 1.21 16.26
CA GLY A 461 -0.37 1.82 17.01
C GLY A 461 0.06 2.87 18.05
N GLU A 462 1.33 2.84 18.48
CA GLU A 462 1.93 3.87 19.35
C GLU A 462 2.05 5.24 18.68
N LEU A 463 2.26 5.27 17.36
CA LEU A 463 2.52 6.51 16.62
C LEU A 463 1.25 7.22 16.16
N PHE A 464 0.18 6.45 15.90
CA PHE A 464 -1.04 6.96 15.30
C PHE A 464 -2.28 6.54 16.09
N ARG A 465 -3.25 7.46 16.20
CA ARG A 465 -4.60 7.20 16.69
C ARG A 465 -5.51 7.00 15.50
N THR A 466 -6.22 5.87 15.43
CA THR A 466 -7.22 5.64 14.39
C THR A 466 -8.39 6.60 14.56
N VAL A 467 -8.72 7.33 13.49
CA VAL A 467 -9.89 8.23 13.42
C VAL A 467 -11.06 7.49 12.79
N ASP A 468 -10.82 6.85 11.65
CA ASP A 468 -11.79 5.97 10.99
C ASP A 468 -11.08 4.72 10.46
N SER A 469 -11.47 3.56 10.97
CA SER A 469 -10.85 2.29 10.61
C SER A 469 -11.28 1.78 9.23
N LYS A 470 -12.50 2.13 8.79
CA LYS A 470 -13.05 1.72 7.49
C LYS A 470 -12.37 2.45 6.33
N SER A 471 -12.23 3.78 6.45
CA SER A 471 -11.57 4.62 5.45
C SER A 471 -10.07 4.77 5.68
N ARG A 472 -9.49 4.06 6.66
CA ARG A 472 -8.05 4.07 6.97
C ARG A 472 -7.48 5.46 7.21
N ILE A 473 -8.21 6.27 7.97
CA ILE A 473 -7.80 7.62 8.38
C ILE A 473 -7.24 7.54 9.80
N SER A 474 -6.03 8.05 9.99
CA SER A 474 -5.34 8.07 11.28
C SER A 474 -4.76 9.44 11.59
N GLN A 475 -4.65 9.77 12.87
CA GLN A 475 -4.11 11.04 13.35
C GLN A 475 -2.80 10.79 14.09
N ARG A 476 -1.80 11.64 13.86
CA ARG A 476 -0.51 11.60 14.54
C ARG A 476 -0.70 11.82 16.05
N LYS A 477 -0.22 10.88 16.87
CA LYS A 477 -0.15 11.06 18.32
C LYS A 477 1.04 11.97 18.67
N ALA A 478 0.88 12.75 19.74
CA ALA A 478 1.98 13.48 20.35
C ALA A 478 2.87 12.49 21.11
N THR A 479 3.66 11.72 20.37
CA THR A 479 4.71 10.88 20.92
C THR A 479 6.05 11.56 20.73
N ALA A 480 6.91 11.54 21.76
CA ALA A 480 8.31 11.89 21.61
C ALA A 480 8.96 10.83 20.71
N VAL A 481 8.97 11.07 19.40
CA VAL A 481 9.70 10.20 18.48
C VAL A 481 11.17 10.48 18.66
N GLY A 482 11.85 9.54 19.31
CA GLY A 482 13.30 9.45 19.33
C GLY A 482 13.84 9.53 17.91
N SER A 483 14.52 10.62 17.60
CA SER A 483 15.32 10.78 16.38
C SER A 483 16.61 9.96 16.52
N GLY A 484 16.47 8.65 16.31
CA GLY A 484 17.58 7.71 16.11
C GLY A 484 17.68 7.21 14.67
N MET A 485 17.25 8.01 13.68
CA MET A 485 17.46 7.68 12.27
C MET A 485 18.78 8.29 11.82
N SER A 486 19.83 7.47 11.79
CA SER A 486 21.00 7.77 10.97
C SER A 486 20.54 7.77 9.50
N LEU A 487 20.58 8.95 8.87
CA LEU A 487 20.59 9.03 7.42
C LEU A 487 21.85 8.28 6.94
N PRO A 488 21.76 7.39 5.94
CA PRO A 488 22.97 6.81 5.37
C PRO A 488 23.80 7.96 4.79
N GLU A 489 25.01 8.16 5.30
CA GLU A 489 26.02 8.98 4.64
C GLU A 489 26.27 8.37 3.25
N ILE A 490 25.73 8.99 2.21
CA ILE A 490 26.08 8.67 0.82
C ILE A 490 27.48 9.24 0.57
N GLN A 491 28.50 8.55 1.06
CA GLN A 491 29.86 8.70 0.58
C GLN A 491 29.98 7.98 -0.78
N ASN A 492 29.70 8.70 -1.88
CA ASN A 492 30.66 8.89 -2.98
C ASN A 492 30.05 9.28 -4.34
N ARG A 493 30.83 10.14 -5.02
CA ARG A 493 30.93 10.39 -6.47
C ARG A 493 29.80 11.17 -7.13
N LEU A 494 29.89 12.50 -7.02
CA LEU A 494 29.60 13.38 -8.14
C LEU A 494 30.92 13.98 -8.65
N GLN A 495 31.55 13.28 -9.60
CA GLN A 495 32.29 13.95 -10.66
C GLN A 495 31.26 14.69 -11.51
N LEU A 496 31.00 15.95 -11.17
CA LEU A 496 30.27 16.85 -12.05
C LEU A 496 31.16 17.17 -13.25
N LYS A 497 30.93 16.45 -14.35
CA LYS A 497 31.19 17.00 -15.69
C LYS A 497 30.20 18.14 -15.90
N SER A 498 30.74 19.33 -16.08
CA SER A 498 30.05 20.54 -16.46
C SER A 498 29.37 20.37 -17.82
N SER A 499 28.05 20.53 -17.84
CA SER A 499 27.35 21.07 -19.01
C SER A 499 26.42 22.18 -18.53
N GLU A 500 26.68 23.35 -19.07
CA GLU A 500 26.11 24.65 -18.71
C GLU A 500 24.62 24.77 -19.06
N GLN A 501 24.02 25.80 -18.46
CA GLN A 501 22.79 26.52 -18.81
C GLN A 501 21.47 26.00 -18.23
N ARG A 502 21.10 26.59 -17.08
CA ARG A 502 19.88 27.41 -16.95
C ARG A 502 19.97 28.36 -15.75
N GLU A 503 19.48 29.58 -15.99
CA GLU A 503 19.46 30.76 -15.14
C GLU A 503 18.46 30.68 -13.96
N PRO A 504 18.48 31.66 -13.03
CA PRO A 504 18.29 31.46 -11.59
C PRO A 504 16.88 31.84 -11.11
N ASP A 505 16.32 31.07 -10.19
CA ASP A 505 15.53 31.66 -9.10
C ASP A 505 15.31 30.69 -7.94
N ALA A 506 16.16 30.82 -6.94
CA ALA A 506 15.77 30.73 -5.55
C ALA A 506 16.86 31.51 -4.83
N LYS A 507 16.54 32.68 -4.28
CA LYS A 507 17.40 33.29 -3.27
C LYS A 507 17.53 32.27 -2.15
N VAL A 508 18.61 31.47 -2.21
CA VAL A 508 19.13 30.76 -1.04
C VAL A 508 19.20 31.83 0.01
N ASP A 509 18.40 31.69 1.06
CA ASP A 509 18.39 32.63 2.16
C ASP A 509 19.75 32.50 2.84
N LEU A 510 20.71 33.27 2.35
CA LEU A 510 22.10 33.31 2.80
C LEU A 510 22.15 33.54 4.30
N ARG A 511 21.11 34.15 4.88
CA ARG A 511 20.96 34.33 6.31
C ARG A 511 20.75 33.01 7.04
N ASN A 512 19.87 32.13 6.54
CA ASN A 512 19.63 30.80 7.11
C ASN A 512 20.81 29.86 6.88
N LEU A 513 21.44 29.92 5.70
CA LEU A 513 22.64 29.13 5.44
C LEU A 513 23.79 29.58 6.35
N ARG A 514 24.00 30.90 6.50
CA ARG A 514 24.99 31.48 7.42
C ARG A 514 24.67 31.15 8.88
N GLN A 515 23.41 31.20 9.30
CA GLN A 515 23.03 30.80 10.66
C GLN A 515 23.31 29.34 10.91
N ARG A 516 23.03 28.45 9.96
CA ARG A 516 23.29 27.03 10.09
C ARG A 516 24.79 26.72 10.14
N ILE A 517 25.58 27.34 9.26
CA ILE A 517 27.06 27.21 9.29
C ILE A 517 27.62 27.75 10.61
N LEU A 518 27.15 28.92 11.08
CA LEU A 518 27.61 29.48 12.36
C LEU A 518 27.19 28.62 13.57
N LEU A 519 26.01 27.98 13.54
CA LEU A 519 25.57 27.07 14.58
C LEU A 519 26.37 25.76 14.55
N ASP A 520 26.64 25.20 13.37
CA ASP A 520 27.43 23.97 13.25
C ASP A 520 28.92 24.20 13.63
N GLU A 521 29.49 25.37 13.31
CA GLU A 521 30.92 25.64 13.49
C GLU A 521 31.28 26.33 14.83
N PHE A 522 30.37 27.15 15.40
CA PHE A 522 30.65 27.97 16.59
C PHE A 522 29.68 27.77 17.77
N ALA A 523 28.66 26.91 17.67
CA ALA A 523 27.81 26.64 18.82
C ALA A 523 28.58 25.85 19.90
N PRO A 524 28.52 26.28 21.18
CA PRO A 524 29.08 25.52 22.28
C PRO A 524 28.30 24.22 22.45
N LYS A 525 29.01 23.14 22.77
CA LYS A 525 28.44 21.80 22.89
C LYS A 525 27.44 21.76 24.04
N SER A 526 26.26 21.20 23.78
CA SER A 526 25.15 21.23 24.71
C SER A 526 24.37 19.92 24.76
N CYS A 527 23.60 19.74 25.84
CA CYS A 527 22.63 18.66 25.97
C CYS A 527 21.40 19.13 26.74
N VAL A 528 20.27 18.47 26.50
CA VAL A 528 19.00 18.70 27.17
C VAL A 528 18.72 17.53 28.11
N ILE A 529 18.31 17.86 29.33
CA ILE A 529 18.01 16.92 30.40
C ILE A 529 16.65 17.21 31.02
N ASP A 530 16.07 16.21 31.67
CA ASP A 530 14.93 16.36 32.56
C ASP A 530 15.35 16.78 33.99
N GLU A 531 14.39 16.91 34.91
CA GLU A 531 14.64 17.18 36.33
C GLU A 531 15.45 16.07 37.04
N SER A 532 15.39 14.83 36.55
CA SER A 532 16.12 13.68 37.11
C SER A 532 17.59 13.62 36.67
N GLY A 533 17.97 14.44 35.68
CA GLY A 533 19.30 14.46 35.08
C GLY A 533 19.49 13.41 33.99
N GLN A 534 18.41 12.82 33.46
CA GLN A 534 18.42 11.94 32.30
C GLN A 534 18.67 12.76 31.03
N ILE A 535 19.60 12.31 30.18
CA ILE A 535 19.89 12.99 28.92
C ILE A 535 18.83 12.63 27.89
N LEU A 536 18.06 13.63 27.45
CA LEU A 536 17.03 13.51 26.41
C LEU A 536 17.61 13.77 25.03
N ASN A 537 18.58 14.68 24.92
CA ASN A 537 19.24 15.06 23.68
C ASN A 537 20.67 15.56 23.95
N ALA A 538 21.64 15.27 23.09
CA ALA A 538 23.02 15.77 23.19
C ALA A 538 23.61 16.03 21.80
N ASP A 539 24.46 17.06 21.70
CA ASP A 539 25.20 17.35 20.47
C ASP A 539 26.22 16.25 20.13
N ALA A 540 26.65 16.18 18.86
CA ALA A 540 27.73 15.28 18.43
C ALA A 540 29.08 15.66 19.08
N ASP A 541 29.99 14.69 19.24
CA ASP A 541 31.33 14.83 19.83
C ASP A 541 31.38 15.22 21.32
N MET A 542 30.46 14.70 22.13
CA MET A 542 30.40 14.95 23.58
C MET A 542 31.39 14.12 24.41
N GLU A 543 32.17 13.24 23.79
CA GLU A 543 33.11 12.30 24.46
C GLU A 543 34.13 12.99 25.39
N LYS A 544 34.45 14.25 25.11
CA LYS A 544 35.34 15.07 25.95
C LYS A 544 34.74 15.38 27.33
N TYR A 545 33.43 15.54 27.40
CA TYR A 545 32.70 15.98 28.59
C TYR A 545 31.92 14.84 29.25
N LEU A 546 31.37 13.94 28.43
CA LEU A 546 30.57 12.80 28.81
C LEU A 546 31.28 11.52 28.37
N THR A 547 31.68 10.70 29.34
CA THR A 547 32.35 9.42 29.14
C THR A 547 31.45 8.27 29.58
N LEU A 548 31.39 7.20 28.79
CA LEU A 548 30.79 5.94 29.22
C LEU A 548 31.64 5.37 30.38
N GLY A 549 31.05 5.26 31.57
CA GLY A 549 31.72 4.66 32.73
C GLY A 549 31.89 3.15 32.54
N GLU A 550 32.92 2.56 33.16
CA GLU A 550 33.01 1.10 33.29
C GLU A 550 31.97 0.62 34.32
N GLY A 551 30.95 -0.12 33.88
CA GLY A 551 29.82 -0.61 34.69
C GLY A 551 28.49 -0.63 33.92
N ASP A 552 27.38 -0.87 34.63
CA ASP A 552 26.04 -0.88 34.03
C ASP A 552 25.68 0.49 33.43
N PHE A 553 25.18 0.47 32.19
CA PHE A 553 24.85 1.67 31.45
C PHE A 553 23.65 2.40 32.09
N GLN A 554 23.88 3.62 32.58
CA GLN A 554 22.83 4.49 33.10
C GLN A 554 22.89 5.85 32.41
N ASN A 555 21.80 6.21 31.73
CA ASN A 555 21.66 7.48 30.99
C ASN A 555 21.44 8.65 31.96
N ASN A 556 22.49 9.10 32.67
CA ASN A 556 22.43 10.24 33.59
C ASN A 556 23.64 11.16 33.43
N ILE A 557 23.39 12.46 33.25
CA ILE A 557 24.41 13.44 32.90
C ILE A 557 25.52 13.57 33.95
N VAL A 558 25.20 13.45 35.24
CA VAL A 558 26.18 13.55 36.33
C VAL A 558 27.07 12.31 36.39
N LYS A 559 26.49 11.13 36.16
CA LYS A 559 27.23 9.85 36.16
C LYS A 559 28.13 9.73 34.93
N MET A 560 27.65 10.20 33.78
CA MET A 560 28.39 10.21 32.51
C MET A 560 29.43 11.33 32.44
N ALA A 561 29.32 12.40 33.23
CA ALA A 561 30.30 13.48 33.22
C ALA A 561 31.73 13.03 33.61
N ALA A 562 32.72 13.60 32.95
CA ALA A 562 34.13 13.40 33.26
C ALA A 562 34.43 13.72 34.75
N ARG A 563 35.35 12.98 35.38
CA ARG A 563 35.58 13.01 36.84
C ARG A 563 35.70 14.42 37.45
N GLY A 564 36.37 15.35 36.76
CA GLY A 564 36.55 16.73 37.22
C GLY A 564 35.36 17.68 37.01
N LEU A 565 34.31 17.23 36.31
CA LEU A 565 33.07 17.99 36.09
C LEU A 565 31.92 17.56 36.99
N ARG A 566 31.94 16.34 37.54
CA ARG A 566 30.80 15.72 38.24
C ARG A 566 30.26 16.57 39.40
N VAL A 567 31.16 17.07 40.25
CA VAL A 567 30.79 17.86 41.44
C VAL A 567 30.18 19.20 41.03
N GLY A 568 30.82 19.90 40.10
CA GLY A 568 30.34 21.19 39.57
C GLY A 568 29.00 21.06 38.86
N LEU A 569 28.83 20.03 38.03
CA LEU A 569 27.60 19.75 37.31
C LEU A 569 26.44 19.39 38.25
N ARG A 570 26.69 18.53 39.26
CA ARG A 570 25.68 18.17 40.28
C ARG A 570 25.21 19.41 41.06
N SER A 571 26.15 20.29 41.43
CA SER A 571 25.83 21.54 42.12
C SER A 571 25.01 22.48 41.24
N ALA A 572 25.44 22.72 40.00
CA ALA A 572 24.76 23.62 39.07
C ALA A 572 23.35 23.12 38.71
N LEU A 573 23.18 21.81 38.54
CA LEU A 573 21.89 21.19 38.26
C LEU A 573 20.91 21.36 39.43
N ASN A 574 21.32 20.98 40.65
CA ASN A 574 20.49 21.10 41.84
C ASN A 574 20.10 22.55 42.14
N GLU A 575 21.02 23.49 41.92
CA GLU A 575 20.75 24.92 42.11
C GLU A 575 19.81 25.47 41.03
N SER A 576 19.97 25.05 39.77
CA SER A 576 19.09 25.43 38.66
C SER A 576 17.67 24.87 38.83
N ILE A 577 17.53 23.63 39.31
CA ILE A 577 16.22 23.01 39.62
C ILE A 577 15.52 23.77 40.74
N LYS A 578 16.23 24.04 41.86
CA LYS A 578 15.65 24.75 43.02
C LYS A 578 15.31 26.21 42.73
N SER A 579 16.17 26.92 41.99
CA SER A 579 16.02 28.36 41.75
C SER A 579 15.22 28.68 40.47
N ARG A 580 15.02 27.70 39.58
CA ARG A 580 14.47 27.86 38.22
C ARG A 580 15.12 29.03 37.45
N ARG A 581 16.43 29.16 37.57
CA ARG A 581 17.24 30.19 36.88
C ARG A 581 18.48 29.59 36.28
N LYS A 582 19.07 30.32 35.33
CA LYS A 582 20.38 30.00 34.75
C LYS A 582 21.46 30.02 35.86
N VAL A 583 22.19 28.92 36.00
CA VAL A 583 23.32 28.76 36.91
C VAL A 583 24.58 28.47 36.10
N GLN A 584 25.68 29.14 36.44
CA GLN A 584 26.98 28.95 35.80
C GLN A 584 28.02 28.53 36.83
N GLN A 585 28.80 27.52 36.50
CA GLN A 585 29.95 27.07 37.26
C GLN A 585 31.22 27.25 36.43
N GLU A 586 32.14 28.02 36.98
CA GLU A 586 33.41 28.38 36.35
C GLU A 586 34.57 27.57 36.97
N HIS A 587 35.71 27.51 36.29
CA HIS A 587 36.94 26.85 36.75
C HIS A 587 36.89 25.33 36.94
N LEU A 588 35.96 24.61 36.28
CA LEU A 588 35.99 23.15 36.28
C LEU A 588 37.13 22.66 35.40
N THR A 589 37.77 21.55 35.77
CA THR A 589 38.95 21.05 35.05
C THR A 589 38.74 19.63 34.53
N ILE A 590 39.07 19.41 33.26
CA ILE A 590 39.10 18.09 32.64
C ILE A 590 40.55 17.73 32.37
N ARG A 591 40.93 16.49 32.74
CA ARG A 591 42.25 15.94 32.46
C ARG A 591 42.19 15.04 31.24
N LYS A 592 43.00 15.34 30.23
CA LYS A 592 43.24 14.47 29.05
C LYS A 592 44.74 14.23 28.91
N GLY A 593 45.26 13.17 29.53
CA GLY A 593 46.70 12.90 29.63
C GLY A 593 47.42 13.90 30.56
N ASP A 594 48.41 14.62 30.01
CA ASP A 594 49.23 15.65 30.68
C ASP A 594 48.69 17.09 30.52
N LEU A 595 47.55 17.23 29.82
CA LEU A 595 46.91 18.52 29.57
C LEU A 595 45.71 18.71 30.50
N ILE A 596 45.62 19.91 31.08
CA ILE A 596 44.49 20.36 31.88
C ILE A 596 43.71 21.38 31.05
N GLN A 597 42.43 21.08 30.79
CA GLN A 597 41.49 21.99 30.14
C GLN A 597 40.56 22.58 31.18
N GLN A 598 40.41 23.91 31.21
CA GLN A 598 39.35 24.55 31.98
C GLN A 598 38.05 24.57 31.18
N VAL A 599 36.94 24.29 31.86
CA VAL A 599 35.61 24.18 31.29
C VAL A 599 34.63 24.94 32.18
N MET A 600 33.79 25.74 31.55
CA MET A 600 32.62 26.37 32.16
C MET A 600 31.40 25.52 31.84
N ILE A 601 30.56 25.26 32.84
CA ILE A 601 29.26 24.61 32.66
C ILE A 601 28.16 25.62 32.94
N THR A 602 27.19 25.70 32.05
CA THR A 602 25.97 26.51 32.24
C THR A 602 24.77 25.59 32.22
N VAL A 603 23.94 25.62 33.27
CA VAL A 603 22.65 24.93 33.33
C VAL A 603 21.55 25.97 33.31
N GLN A 604 20.58 25.85 32.41
CA GLN A 604 19.45 26.78 32.35
C GLN A 604 18.13 26.07 32.06
N PRO A 605 17.03 26.48 32.70
CA PRO A 605 15.70 25.96 32.38
C PRO A 605 15.27 26.42 30.98
N LEU A 606 14.64 25.54 30.23
CA LEU A 606 14.04 25.85 28.94
C LEU A 606 12.60 26.37 29.16
N PRO A 607 12.18 27.46 28.47
CA PRO A 607 10.79 27.91 28.53
C PRO A 607 9.88 26.87 27.86
N SER A 608 8.87 26.39 28.59
CA SER A 608 7.99 25.30 28.16
C SER A 608 6.97 25.73 27.09
N LEU A 609 6.72 24.84 26.11
CA LEU A 609 5.49 24.81 25.31
C LEU A 609 4.57 23.73 25.93
N GLY A 610 3.82 24.11 26.98
CA GLY A 610 2.88 23.22 27.67
C GLY A 610 3.26 22.95 29.13
N GLU A 611 2.25 22.79 29.98
CA GLU A 611 2.41 22.63 31.43
C GLU A 611 2.97 21.23 31.78
N ASP A 612 3.94 21.22 32.71
CA ASP A 612 4.48 20.10 33.50
C ASP A 612 5.73 19.29 33.09
N GLU A 613 6.58 19.74 32.16
CA GLU A 613 7.95 19.18 32.04
C GLU A 613 9.06 20.20 32.31
N GLY A 614 9.76 20.04 33.44
CA GLY A 614 10.93 20.82 33.84
C GLY A 614 12.18 20.45 33.03
N LEU A 615 12.28 20.95 31.80
CA LEU A 615 13.45 20.71 30.94
C LEU A 615 14.59 21.70 31.23
N PHE A 616 15.82 21.19 31.26
CA PHE A 616 17.03 22.00 31.43
C PHE A 616 18.01 21.76 30.29
N MET A 617 18.67 22.82 29.84
CA MET A 617 19.77 22.75 28.89
C MET A 617 21.10 22.96 29.64
N VAL A 618 22.02 22.04 29.42
CA VAL A 618 23.39 22.08 29.93
C VAL A 618 24.34 22.39 28.77
N VAL A 619 25.14 23.44 28.92
CA VAL A 619 26.10 23.91 27.91
C VAL A 619 27.51 23.80 28.48
N PHE A 620 28.41 23.18 27.71
CA PHE A 620 29.83 23.03 28.01
C PHE A 620 30.64 24.00 27.16
N HIS A 621 31.48 24.79 27.81
CA HIS A 621 32.32 25.76 27.13
C HIS A 621 33.78 25.62 27.58
N ASP A 622 34.68 25.38 26.62
CA ASP A 622 36.12 25.37 26.87
C ASP A 622 36.64 26.78 27.11
N VAL A 623 37.27 27.00 28.27
CA VAL A 623 37.88 28.27 28.62
C VAL A 623 39.39 28.17 28.41
N GLY A 624 39.90 28.85 27.36
CA GLY A 624 41.32 28.92 27.04
C GLY A 624 41.92 27.65 26.41
N LEU A 625 43.21 27.72 26.06
CA LEU A 625 43.96 26.59 25.52
C LEU A 625 44.40 25.63 26.65
N PRO A 626 44.47 24.31 26.40
CA PRO A 626 44.88 23.35 27.41
C PRO A 626 46.33 23.56 27.84
N VAL A 627 46.57 23.64 29.15
CA VAL A 627 47.89 23.95 29.73
C VAL A 627 48.59 22.65 30.15
N LYS A 628 49.88 22.50 29.84
CA LYS A 628 50.74 21.43 30.38
C LYS A 628 51.17 21.78 31.79
N ARG A 629 51.13 20.81 32.70
CA ARG A 629 51.57 21.01 34.08
C ARG A 629 53.10 21.19 34.13
N GLU A 630 53.57 22.41 34.36
CA GLU A 630 54.95 22.62 34.80
C GLU A 630 55.09 22.19 36.26
N SER A 631 56.07 21.33 36.51
CA SER A 631 56.43 20.83 37.82
C SER A 631 57.21 21.89 38.61
N GLY A 632 56.55 22.46 39.62
CA GLY A 632 57.17 22.96 40.85
C GLY A 632 57.26 24.49 40.99
N GLU A 633 56.54 25.03 41.97
CA GLU A 633 57.12 25.88 43.03
C GLU A 633 56.16 26.01 44.23
N ALA A 634 56.73 25.95 45.42
CA ALA A 634 56.03 25.94 46.69
C ALA A 634 55.62 27.35 47.15
N SER A 635 54.50 27.47 47.85
CA SER A 635 54.24 28.58 48.78
C SER A 635 53.41 28.08 49.98
N SER A 636 54.11 27.95 51.11
CA SER A 636 53.68 28.13 52.52
C SER A 636 52.66 27.18 53.19
N PRO A 637 52.99 26.63 54.39
CA PRO A 637 52.13 25.75 55.18
C PRO A 637 51.25 26.52 56.18
N GLY A 638 49.97 26.14 56.31
CA GLY A 638 49.07 26.69 57.32
C GLY A 638 47.83 25.82 57.56
N SER A 639 47.79 25.25 58.77
CA SER A 639 46.65 24.60 59.46
C SER A 639 46.04 23.33 58.87
N VAL A 640 46.24 22.23 59.61
CA VAL A 640 45.32 21.08 59.66
C VAL A 640 44.08 21.52 60.47
N PRO A 641 42.89 21.46 59.87
CA PRO A 641 41.73 20.92 60.60
C PRO A 641 40.82 20.16 59.62
N ASN A 642 40.98 18.84 59.47
CA ASN A 642 39.99 18.11 58.64
C ASN A 642 39.91 16.60 58.85
N ALA A 643 40.58 15.99 59.84
CA ALA A 643 40.43 14.55 60.06
C ALA A 643 39.02 14.20 60.56
N ASP A 644 38.49 14.94 61.54
CA ASP A 644 37.19 14.63 62.16
C ASP A 644 35.99 14.98 61.26
N LEU A 645 36.11 16.03 60.43
CA LEU A 645 35.09 16.37 59.42
C LEU A 645 35.04 15.35 58.29
N ILE A 646 36.20 14.84 57.85
CA ILE A 646 36.27 13.80 56.81
C ILE A 646 35.71 12.48 57.35
N ILE A 647 35.97 12.12 58.61
CA ILE A 647 35.41 10.91 59.23
C ILE A 647 33.87 11.03 59.33
N ALA A 648 33.35 12.15 59.83
CA ALA A 648 31.90 12.37 59.89
C ALA A 648 31.24 12.37 58.50
N GLN A 649 31.94 12.88 57.48
CA GLN A 649 31.46 12.87 56.10
C GLN A 649 31.49 11.47 55.48
N LEU A 650 32.51 10.66 55.77
CA LEU A 650 32.59 9.26 55.34
C LEU A 650 31.56 8.38 56.04
N GLU A 651 31.29 8.60 57.33
CA GLU A 651 30.23 7.87 58.05
C GLU A 651 28.84 8.21 57.48
N HIS A 652 28.60 9.47 57.13
CA HIS A 652 27.35 9.88 56.51
C HIS A 652 27.19 9.33 55.08
N GLU A 653 28.29 9.30 54.30
CA GLU A 653 28.30 8.71 52.96
C GLU A 653 28.09 7.19 53.02
N LEU A 654 28.71 6.50 53.98
CA LEU A 654 28.52 5.06 54.21
C LEU A 654 27.07 4.74 54.61
N GLN A 655 26.44 5.57 55.45
CA GLN A 655 25.04 5.41 55.81
C GLN A 655 24.13 5.61 54.58
N ASN A 656 24.34 6.66 53.80
CA ASN A 656 23.57 6.90 52.58
C ASN A 656 23.72 5.74 51.57
N THR A 657 24.92 5.16 51.43
CA THR A 657 25.10 4.00 50.54
C THR A 657 24.40 2.74 51.04
N ARG A 658 24.29 2.55 52.37
CA ARG A 658 23.53 1.44 52.94
C ARG A 658 22.03 1.62 52.71
N ASP A 659 21.53 2.82 52.91
CA ASP A 659 20.11 3.13 52.68
C ASP A 659 19.76 3.02 51.19
N GLU A 660 20.66 3.42 50.28
CA GLU A 660 20.51 3.20 48.83
C GLU A 660 20.54 1.72 48.45
N LEU A 661 21.41 0.92 49.07
CA LEU A 661 21.48 -0.53 48.82
C LEU A 661 20.21 -1.23 49.33
N GLU A 662 19.70 -0.86 50.51
CA GLU A 662 18.48 -1.43 51.07
C GLU A 662 17.25 -1.08 50.23
N LYS A 663 17.19 0.16 49.72
CA LYS A 663 16.16 0.56 48.76
C LYS A 663 16.27 -0.20 47.43
N SER A 664 17.48 -0.38 46.91
CA SER A 664 17.70 -1.14 45.68
C SER A 664 17.32 -2.62 45.84
N LEU A 665 17.54 -3.21 47.02
CA LEU A 665 17.10 -4.58 47.32
C LEU A 665 15.58 -4.67 47.34
N GLN A 666 14.88 -3.70 47.95
CA GLN A 666 13.42 -3.64 47.91
C GLN A 666 12.88 -3.47 46.48
N GLU A 667 13.48 -2.60 45.67
CA GLU A 667 13.11 -2.43 44.26
C GLU A 667 13.33 -3.73 43.46
N MET A 668 14.40 -4.47 43.75
CA MET A 668 14.67 -5.77 43.13
C MET A 668 13.65 -6.84 43.55
N ASP A 669 13.26 -6.88 44.82
CA ASP A 669 12.26 -7.81 45.33
C ASP A 669 10.88 -7.53 44.72
N VAL A 670 10.49 -6.25 44.59
CA VAL A 670 9.26 -5.85 43.91
C VAL A 670 9.29 -6.26 42.44
N ALA A 671 10.38 -5.98 41.72
CA ALA A 671 10.53 -6.40 40.33
C ALA A 671 10.48 -7.93 40.17
N HIS A 672 11.00 -8.68 41.14
CA HIS A 672 10.94 -10.14 41.13
C HIS A 672 9.53 -10.66 41.39
N GLU A 673 8.75 -10.02 42.28
CA GLU A 673 7.33 -10.33 42.45
C GLU A 673 6.49 -9.97 41.20
N GLU A 674 6.75 -8.84 40.55
CA GLU A 674 6.09 -8.48 39.29
C GLU A 674 6.44 -9.47 38.16
N LEU A 675 7.71 -9.88 38.04
CA LEU A 675 8.12 -10.91 37.09
C LEU A 675 7.46 -12.25 37.38
N LYS A 676 7.30 -12.60 38.66
CA LYS A 676 6.59 -13.82 39.04
C LYS A 676 5.10 -13.73 38.70
N SER A 677 4.47 -12.60 38.98
CA SER A 677 3.05 -12.34 38.65
C SER A 677 2.81 -12.39 37.14
N THR A 678 3.66 -11.75 36.34
CA THR A 678 3.55 -11.79 34.87
C THR A 678 3.76 -13.20 34.32
N ASN A 679 4.63 -14.00 34.95
CA ASN A 679 4.81 -15.39 34.58
C ASN A 679 3.58 -16.24 34.93
N GLU A 680 2.96 -16.01 36.09
CA GLU A 680 1.69 -16.65 36.47
C GLU A 680 0.54 -16.26 35.52
N GLU A 681 0.45 -15.00 35.10
CA GLU A 681 -0.51 -14.55 34.08
C GLU A 681 -0.25 -15.20 32.70
N LEU A 682 1.01 -15.31 32.29
CA LEU A 682 1.37 -15.99 31.03
C LEU A 682 1.01 -17.47 31.06
N LEU A 683 1.23 -18.14 32.19
CA LEU A 683 0.81 -19.54 32.37
C LEU A 683 -0.70 -19.67 32.32
N SER A 684 -1.44 -18.78 33.00
CA SER A 684 -2.91 -18.76 32.93
C SER A 684 -3.43 -18.53 31.52
N MET A 685 -2.82 -17.61 30.77
CA MET A 685 -3.22 -17.33 29.38
C MET A 685 -2.90 -18.51 28.46
N ASN A 686 -1.84 -19.27 28.76
CA ASN A 686 -1.49 -20.48 28.03
C ASN A 686 -2.48 -21.62 28.35
N GLU A 687 -2.91 -21.76 29.61
CA GLU A 687 -3.99 -22.69 30.00
C GLU A 687 -5.32 -22.33 29.32
N GLU A 688 -5.67 -21.04 29.24
CA GLU A 688 -6.87 -20.58 28.54
C GLU A 688 -6.78 -20.88 27.03
N LEU A 689 -5.63 -20.61 26.40
CA LEU A 689 -5.40 -20.98 24.99
C LEU A 689 -5.53 -22.49 24.78
N GLN A 690 -4.96 -23.30 25.66
CA GLN A 690 -5.08 -24.75 25.57
C GLN A 690 -6.55 -25.19 25.71
N SER A 691 -7.30 -24.62 26.66
CA SER A 691 -8.73 -24.87 26.82
C SER A 691 -9.55 -24.49 25.57
N THR A 692 -9.29 -23.33 24.96
CA THR A 692 -9.98 -22.93 23.72
C THR A 692 -9.65 -23.86 22.56
N ASN A 693 -8.44 -24.41 22.53
CA ASN A 693 -8.04 -25.37 21.52
C ASN A 693 -8.75 -26.73 21.71
N GLU A 694 -8.90 -27.18 22.97
CA GLU A 694 -9.68 -28.37 23.32
C GLU A 694 -11.18 -28.19 22.98
N GLU A 695 -11.76 -27.01 23.23
CA GLU A 695 -13.14 -26.69 22.81
C GLU A 695 -13.33 -26.68 21.28
N LEU A 696 -12.35 -26.16 20.53
CA LEU A 696 -12.38 -26.20 19.06
C LEU A 696 -12.27 -27.61 18.51
N GLU A 697 -11.42 -28.45 19.11
CA GLU A 697 -11.26 -29.84 18.71
C GLU A 697 -12.53 -30.66 18.97
N THR A 698 -13.14 -30.49 20.14
CA THR A 698 -14.45 -31.11 20.45
C THR A 698 -15.56 -30.63 19.53
N SER A 699 -15.67 -29.33 19.24
CA SER A 699 -16.65 -28.80 18.28
C SER A 699 -16.47 -29.38 16.88
N LYS A 700 -15.21 -29.57 16.45
CA LYS A 700 -14.88 -30.22 15.18
C LYS A 700 -15.30 -31.69 15.17
N GLU A 701 -15.08 -32.41 16.27
CA GLU A 701 -15.52 -33.81 16.42
C GLU A 701 -17.06 -33.92 16.35
N GLU A 702 -17.79 -33.02 17.02
CA GLU A 702 -19.26 -32.97 16.98
C GLU A 702 -19.78 -32.70 15.56
N ILE A 703 -19.22 -31.72 14.85
CA ILE A 703 -19.60 -31.43 13.45
C ILE A 703 -19.34 -32.65 12.57
N THR A 704 -18.21 -33.32 12.76
CA THR A 704 -17.85 -34.52 11.99
C THR A 704 -18.81 -35.68 12.30
N ALA A 705 -19.20 -35.86 13.56
CA ALA A 705 -20.19 -36.86 13.97
C ALA A 705 -21.58 -36.58 13.39
N VAL A 706 -22.03 -35.32 13.41
CA VAL A 706 -23.30 -34.88 12.78
C VAL A 706 -23.26 -35.14 11.28
N SER A 707 -22.18 -34.77 10.60
CA SER A 707 -22.00 -35.01 9.16
C SER A 707 -22.08 -36.50 8.83
N ASN A 708 -21.43 -37.36 9.63
CA ASN A 708 -21.48 -38.82 9.44
C ASN A 708 -22.88 -39.40 9.69
N SER A 709 -23.62 -38.87 10.68
CA SER A 709 -25.01 -39.27 10.94
C SER A 709 -25.95 -38.89 9.79
N VAL A 710 -25.79 -37.69 9.22
CA VAL A 710 -26.53 -37.24 8.03
C VAL A 710 -26.20 -38.11 6.82
N ALA A 711 -24.92 -38.41 6.59
CA ALA A 711 -24.51 -39.29 5.50
C ALA A 711 -25.12 -40.70 5.64
N ARG A 712 -25.16 -41.24 6.87
CA ARG A 712 -25.73 -42.56 7.14
C ARG A 712 -27.25 -42.57 6.95
N THR A 713 -27.97 -41.59 7.49
CA THR A 713 -29.42 -41.46 7.29
C THR A 713 -29.79 -41.27 5.82
N ASN A 714 -28.99 -40.52 5.07
CA ASN A 714 -29.19 -40.38 3.62
C ASN A 714 -28.96 -41.71 2.89
N SER A 715 -27.92 -42.48 3.27
CA SER A 715 -27.69 -43.82 2.71
C SER A 715 -28.80 -44.82 3.06
N ASP A 716 -29.30 -44.79 4.30
CA ASP A 716 -30.41 -45.64 4.73
C ASP A 716 -31.71 -45.29 3.98
N LEU A 717 -31.97 -44.00 3.75
CA LEU A 717 -33.09 -43.54 2.95
C LEU A 717 -32.98 -44.01 1.49
N GLU A 718 -31.81 -43.85 0.86
CA GLU A 718 -31.55 -44.37 -0.48
C GLU A 718 -31.73 -45.88 -0.57
N ASN A 719 -31.24 -46.63 0.42
CA ASN A 719 -31.39 -48.08 0.49
C ASN A 719 -32.85 -48.51 0.67
N LEU A 720 -33.62 -47.79 1.49
CA LEU A 720 -35.05 -48.05 1.69
C LEU A 720 -35.84 -47.76 0.40
N LEU A 721 -35.56 -46.64 -0.26
CA LEU A 721 -36.17 -46.30 -1.55
C LEU A 721 -35.83 -47.33 -2.63
N ARG A 722 -34.63 -47.91 -2.60
CA ARG A 722 -34.23 -48.99 -3.52
C ARG A 722 -34.90 -50.33 -3.19
N SER A 723 -35.10 -50.64 -1.90
CA SER A 723 -35.65 -51.92 -1.43
C SER A 723 -37.18 -52.02 -1.57
N THR A 724 -37.89 -50.93 -1.37
CA THR A 724 -39.36 -50.91 -1.40
C THR A 724 -39.96 -51.06 -2.80
N GLN A 725 -39.17 -50.92 -3.86
CA GLN A 725 -39.58 -50.99 -5.27
C GLN A 725 -40.81 -50.12 -5.62
N ILE A 726 -41.11 -49.10 -4.82
CA ILE A 726 -42.20 -48.17 -5.10
C ILE A 726 -41.71 -47.21 -6.18
N ALA A 727 -42.42 -47.18 -7.31
CA ALA A 727 -42.11 -46.29 -8.42
C ALA A 727 -42.64 -44.88 -8.13
N THR A 728 -41.74 -43.95 -7.82
CA THR A 728 -42.06 -42.56 -7.45
C THR A 728 -41.17 -41.60 -8.22
N VAL A 729 -41.76 -40.56 -8.78
CA VAL A 729 -41.06 -39.41 -9.38
C VAL A 729 -41.32 -38.20 -8.49
N PHE A 730 -40.26 -37.52 -8.07
CA PHE A 730 -40.34 -36.25 -7.37
C PHE A 730 -40.19 -35.14 -8.40
N LEU A 731 -41.16 -34.23 -8.43
CA LEU A 731 -41.19 -33.08 -9.33
C LEU A 731 -41.01 -31.78 -8.55
N ASP A 732 -40.52 -30.73 -9.20
CA ASP A 732 -40.62 -29.36 -8.69
C ASP A 732 -41.94 -28.68 -9.10
N ASP A 733 -42.09 -27.41 -8.73
CA ASP A 733 -43.31 -26.63 -8.98
C ASP A 733 -43.57 -26.40 -10.49
N GLU A 734 -42.53 -26.55 -11.32
CA GLU A 734 -42.57 -26.50 -12.79
C GLU A 734 -42.71 -27.88 -13.46
N LEU A 735 -42.99 -28.95 -12.69
CA LEU A 735 -43.13 -30.34 -13.15
C LEU A 735 -41.85 -30.94 -13.78
N LEU A 736 -40.67 -30.43 -13.43
CA LEU A 736 -39.38 -31.00 -13.79
C LEU A 736 -38.99 -32.10 -12.81
N ILE A 737 -38.39 -33.18 -13.32
CA ILE A 737 -37.94 -34.32 -12.53
C ILE A 737 -36.82 -33.89 -11.59
N ARG A 738 -37.05 -33.81 -10.28
CA ARG A 738 -36.02 -33.47 -9.28
C ARG A 738 -35.24 -34.69 -8.82
N SER A 739 -35.92 -35.81 -8.65
CA SER A 739 -35.33 -37.11 -8.33
C SER A 739 -36.37 -38.20 -8.59
N PHE A 740 -35.94 -39.44 -8.65
CA PHE A 740 -36.86 -40.56 -8.83
C PHE A 740 -36.30 -41.85 -8.23
N THR A 741 -37.19 -42.77 -7.88
CA THR A 741 -36.79 -44.09 -7.37
C THR A 741 -36.40 -45.02 -8.52
N PRO A 742 -35.47 -45.97 -8.31
CA PRO A 742 -35.04 -46.89 -9.37
C PRO A 742 -36.20 -47.68 -10.01
N ALA A 743 -37.26 -47.99 -9.27
CA ALA A 743 -38.41 -48.72 -9.79
C ALA A 743 -39.19 -47.97 -10.90
N ILE A 744 -39.15 -46.62 -10.95
CA ILE A 744 -39.79 -45.89 -12.05
C ILE A 744 -39.06 -46.09 -13.38
N THR A 745 -37.79 -46.51 -13.37
CA THR A 745 -37.01 -46.70 -14.59
C THR A 745 -37.59 -47.81 -15.47
N GLU A 746 -38.29 -48.78 -14.87
CA GLU A 746 -39.01 -49.83 -15.60
C GLU A 746 -40.33 -49.32 -16.20
N ILE A 747 -40.93 -48.29 -15.60
CA ILE A 747 -42.22 -47.71 -16.05
C ILE A 747 -42.01 -46.60 -17.06
N TYR A 748 -41.05 -45.70 -16.89
CA TYR A 748 -40.85 -44.52 -17.76
C TYR A 748 -39.50 -44.52 -18.49
N GLY A 749 -38.61 -45.49 -18.25
CA GLY A 749 -37.29 -45.53 -18.88
C GLY A 749 -36.34 -44.41 -18.46
N LEU A 750 -36.60 -43.76 -17.31
CA LEU A 750 -35.83 -42.60 -16.85
C LEU A 750 -34.39 -42.99 -16.50
N ILE A 751 -33.44 -42.14 -16.89
CA ILE A 751 -32.03 -42.24 -16.51
C ILE A 751 -31.60 -41.03 -15.68
N GLN A 752 -30.51 -41.14 -14.91
CA GLN A 752 -30.07 -40.09 -13.98
C GLN A 752 -29.87 -38.72 -14.65
N THR A 753 -29.57 -38.69 -15.95
CA THR A 753 -29.43 -37.47 -16.75
C THR A 753 -30.76 -36.81 -17.13
N ASP A 754 -31.90 -37.43 -16.81
CA ASP A 754 -33.24 -36.87 -17.02
C ASP A 754 -33.72 -36.02 -15.85
N ILE A 755 -32.97 -35.97 -14.75
CA ILE A 755 -33.21 -35.00 -13.68
C ILE A 755 -33.06 -33.57 -14.24
N GLY A 756 -34.06 -32.72 -13.99
CA GLY A 756 -34.23 -31.37 -14.52
C GLY A 756 -35.02 -31.30 -15.84
N ARG A 757 -35.51 -32.43 -16.37
CA ARG A 757 -36.38 -32.46 -17.57
C ARG A 757 -37.86 -32.55 -17.20
N PRO A 758 -38.77 -31.98 -18.03
CA PRO A 758 -40.21 -32.09 -17.80
C PRO A 758 -40.69 -33.54 -17.96
N LEU A 759 -41.54 -34.00 -17.04
CA LEU A 759 -42.07 -35.38 -17.07
C LEU A 759 -42.88 -35.68 -18.33
N GLU A 760 -43.57 -34.67 -18.90
CA GLU A 760 -44.41 -34.80 -20.10
C GLU A 760 -43.68 -35.30 -21.35
N ARG A 761 -42.34 -35.23 -21.37
CA ARG A 761 -41.53 -35.70 -22.50
C ARG A 761 -41.28 -37.21 -22.50
N PHE A 762 -41.67 -37.90 -21.43
CA PHE A 762 -41.47 -39.33 -21.27
C PHE A 762 -42.80 -40.06 -21.38
N VAL A 763 -42.84 -41.09 -22.22
CA VAL A 763 -44.02 -41.94 -22.40
C VAL A 763 -43.83 -43.20 -21.54
N PRO A 764 -44.82 -43.60 -20.73
CA PRO A 764 -44.71 -44.82 -19.94
C PRO A 764 -44.61 -46.05 -20.85
N LEU A 765 -43.71 -46.96 -20.49
CA LEU A 765 -43.36 -48.23 -21.15
C LEU A 765 -44.31 -49.39 -20.81
N VAL A 766 -45.38 -49.12 -20.05
CA VAL A 766 -46.33 -50.16 -19.61
C VAL A 766 -47.46 -50.27 -20.64
N GLU A 767 -47.66 -51.44 -21.23
CA GLU A 767 -48.84 -51.78 -22.04
C GLU A 767 -50.07 -51.97 -21.12
N GLU A 768 -51.25 -51.48 -21.55
CA GLU A 768 -52.52 -51.54 -20.78
C GLU A 768 -52.93 -52.94 -20.29
#